data_AF-A0A1V9ZS26-F1
#
_entry.id   AF-A0A1V9ZS26-F1
#
_cell.length_a   1.000
_cell.length_b   1.000
_cell.length_c   1.000
_cell.angle_alpha   90.00
_cell.angle_beta   90.00
_cell.angle_gamma   90.00
#
_symmetry.space_group_name_H-M   'P 1'
#
loop_
_entity.id
_entity.type
_entity.pdbx_description
1 polymer ?
#
loop_
_entity_poly.entity_id
_entity_poly.type
_entity_poly.pdbx_seq_one_letter_code
_entity_poly.pdbx_strand_id
1 'polypeptide(L)'
;MHLLDTARPSRADTPTPTDNATPLATIDVDTSLDVPTAFHAILRDVVTSGTFAVGGLLEQTFPLSCLSVDGVGRIAFPLCAEQAAKLKTVCTQSPFGRGTHTVTGTTVRRSVEAVAAQVHLSPQWTSAVGVLAQSACEKMGLGLPVQAHLYKLLLYETGDFFLEHQDTEKEPGMFGTLLIQLPAEHMGGHLELRHQDQRKHFGLDGPESANAMYYTAFFADVHHQVTPVTAGYRLVLAYNLVWPDAPHVHVVPPSNADAVRRARVVAGRWTEPHMLVLPLDHEYTSMSAKFAMLKGRDRAVVQVLQETGLLDLHLVTVQKSVSVDPEADGVCWKRRKVSDEDTSDSSDTEKPMEDELPLVESDDVIGFDTETRVKQWVNERDEPVSLPIKLDVKSNVVRGAFKGRQPVERKIEGYMGNEGPSVEFIYREALLVAWPRARALEIAGIEPVLALVRSHIEAGDVASAQSALAQIVAFGAAPTVPQLVTAVTCAVTLNAQDAALALLRRWGKDATAAALVPREEDDDEWETSKTRKPKLAPLIDCVAAVISTFEWTEPVQEVVLKYVVPPLGYDAVVQLAAVAPAATATLLDISGWKTAKLSLAALKSVYDLTVVGIVDGALFLKLVQSAMLSYGKLATLMKHAQRHRTDAAKVLMLTLAQRPPNAKHTAGVALSLLSSPETAPHFVQSLVRACDSPTDKIVPAVLEAARDVSSTEQYRILARFRAALVESEND
;
A
#
# COMPACT_ATOMS: atom_id res chain seq x y z
N MET A 1 7.77 -14.01 3.73
CA MET A 1 8.70 -14.60 4.70
C MET A 1 9.07 -13.68 5.86
N HIS A 2 9.31 -12.37 5.67
CA HIS A 2 9.70 -11.48 6.78
C HIS A 2 8.65 -11.29 7.91
N LEU A 3 7.35 -11.42 7.63
CA LEU A 3 6.30 -11.45 8.67
C LEU A 3 6.39 -12.65 9.62
N LEU A 4 7.09 -13.72 9.21
CA LEU A 4 7.09 -15.02 9.87
C LEU A 4 8.39 -15.28 10.62
N ASP A 5 9.36 -14.37 10.55
CA ASP A 5 10.66 -14.48 11.21
C ASP A 5 10.59 -13.96 12.65
N THR A 6 9.56 -14.38 13.39
CA THR A 6 9.30 -13.97 14.78
C THR A 6 10.03 -14.85 15.81
N ALA A 7 11.11 -15.52 15.41
CA ALA A 7 12.00 -16.17 16.36
C ALA A 7 12.93 -15.11 16.98
N ARG A 8 12.44 -14.37 17.99
CA ARG A 8 13.34 -13.85 19.03
C ARG A 8 13.71 -15.03 19.94
N PRO A 9 14.99 -15.27 20.26
CA PRO A 9 15.32 -16.13 21.39
C PRO A 9 14.68 -15.52 22.64
N SER A 10 14.02 -16.36 23.45
CA SER A 10 13.50 -15.94 24.75
C SER A 10 14.65 -15.28 25.52
N ARG A 11 14.43 -14.05 25.97
CA ARG A 11 15.37 -13.33 26.84
C ARG A 11 15.47 -14.13 28.15
N ALA A 12 16.49 -14.98 28.24
CA ALA A 12 16.88 -15.63 29.48
C ALA A 12 17.52 -14.54 30.34
N ASP A 13 16.71 -13.96 31.22
CA ASP A 13 17.09 -13.34 32.49
C ASP A 13 15.79 -12.87 33.14
N THR A 14 15.04 -13.83 33.69
CA THR A 14 14.03 -13.55 34.72
C THR A 14 14.77 -13.13 35.99
N PRO A 15 14.67 -11.88 36.46
CA PRO A 15 15.03 -11.59 37.83
C PRO A 15 14.04 -12.34 38.73
N THR A 16 14.57 -13.13 39.65
CA THR A 16 13.80 -13.78 40.72
C THR A 16 12.91 -12.75 41.43
N PRO A 17 11.62 -13.04 41.65
CA PRO A 17 10.75 -12.11 42.35
C PRO A 17 11.23 -12.03 43.81
N THR A 18 11.75 -10.88 44.20
CA THR A 18 11.91 -10.56 45.61
C THR A 18 10.53 -10.25 46.17
N ASP A 19 10.12 -11.09 47.10
CA ASP A 19 8.87 -11.04 47.84
C ASP A 19 8.78 -9.71 48.60
N ASN A 20 8.07 -8.74 48.02
CA ASN A 20 7.53 -7.58 48.73
C ASN A 20 6.21 -7.20 48.06
N ALA A 21 5.19 -8.00 48.37
CA ALA A 21 3.81 -7.79 47.96
C ALA A 21 3.27 -6.48 48.54
N THR A 22 3.35 -5.42 47.74
CA THR A 22 2.48 -4.24 47.90
C THR A 22 1.14 -4.62 47.25
N PRO A 23 -0.03 -4.40 47.89
CA PRO A 23 -1.30 -4.88 47.37
C PRO A 23 -1.56 -4.30 45.96
N LEU A 24 -1.90 -5.20 45.02
CA LEU A 24 -2.30 -4.90 43.64
C LEU A 24 -3.42 -3.85 43.66
N ALA A 25 -3.07 -2.59 43.40
CA ALA A 25 -4.06 -1.60 43.01
C ALA A 25 -4.80 -2.13 41.78
N THR A 26 -6.12 -2.19 41.87
CA THR A 26 -7.02 -2.54 40.76
C THR A 26 -6.60 -1.75 39.52
N ILE A 27 -6.24 -2.47 38.46
CA ILE A 27 -5.82 -1.87 37.19
C ILE A 27 -7.06 -1.20 36.60
N ASP A 28 -7.14 0.12 36.72
CA ASP A 28 -8.25 0.91 36.20
C ASP A 28 -8.10 1.04 34.68
N VAL A 29 -8.55 0.01 33.96
CA VAL A 29 -8.71 0.01 32.51
C VAL A 29 -10.19 -0.09 32.25
N ASP A 30 -10.76 0.93 31.62
CA ASP A 30 -12.15 0.88 31.16
C ASP A 30 -12.27 -0.18 30.05
N THR A 31 -12.68 -1.37 30.46
CA THR A 31 -12.87 -2.51 29.55
C THR A 31 -14.08 -2.34 28.64
N SER A 32 -14.90 -1.30 28.81
CA SER A 32 -16.00 -1.01 27.89
C SER A 32 -15.55 -0.34 26.59
N LEU A 33 -14.39 0.32 26.59
CA LEU A 33 -13.83 0.98 25.41
C LEU A 33 -13.35 -0.04 24.37
N ASP A 34 -13.53 0.29 23.10
CA ASP A 34 -12.89 -0.45 22.01
C ASP A 34 -11.35 -0.35 22.07
N VAL A 35 -10.67 -1.25 21.37
CA VAL A 35 -9.20 -1.34 21.42
C VAL A 35 -8.52 -0.05 20.96
N PRO A 36 -8.88 0.56 19.81
CA PRO A 36 -8.26 1.80 19.38
C PRO A 36 -8.44 2.95 20.37
N THR A 37 -9.64 3.15 20.92
CA THR A 37 -9.92 4.24 21.87
C THR A 37 -9.17 4.03 23.19
N ALA A 38 -9.11 2.79 23.68
CA ALA A 38 -8.36 2.45 24.88
C ALA A 38 -6.86 2.73 24.70
N PHE A 39 -6.26 2.34 23.56
CA PHE A 39 -4.86 2.69 23.28
C PHE A 39 -4.66 4.21 23.20
N HIS A 40 -5.52 4.97 22.52
CA HIS A 40 -5.39 6.43 22.47
C HIS A 40 -5.43 7.08 23.86
N ALA A 41 -6.32 6.60 24.75
CA ALA A 41 -6.37 7.09 26.13
C ALA A 41 -5.09 6.77 26.90
N ILE A 42 -4.60 5.52 26.84
CA ILE A 42 -3.36 5.11 27.52
C ILE A 42 -2.16 5.88 26.99
N LEU A 43 -2.06 6.02 25.66
CA LEU A 43 -0.93 6.68 25.02
C LEU A 43 -0.92 8.17 25.34
N ARG A 44 -2.07 8.82 25.55
CA ARG A 44 -2.15 10.22 26.02
C ARG A 44 -1.38 10.43 27.32
N ASP A 45 -1.49 9.49 28.26
CA ASP A 45 -0.85 9.56 29.58
C ASP A 45 0.66 9.25 29.57
N VAL A 46 1.22 8.85 28.42
CA VAL A 46 2.65 8.52 28.32
C VAL A 46 3.49 9.76 28.62
N VAL A 47 4.34 9.65 29.65
CA VAL A 47 5.20 10.74 30.09
C VAL A 47 6.55 10.63 29.39
N THR A 48 7.10 11.79 29.01
CA THR A 48 8.45 11.94 28.44
C THR A 48 9.35 12.67 29.42
N SER A 49 10.62 12.27 29.51
CA SER A 49 11.61 12.94 30.37
C SER A 49 12.24 14.19 29.75
N GLY A 50 11.82 14.59 28.54
CA GLY A 50 12.45 15.66 27.77
C GLY A 50 11.49 16.62 27.09
N THR A 51 12.06 17.61 26.42
CA THR A 51 11.34 18.68 25.71
C THR A 51 11.94 18.92 24.32
N PHE A 52 11.20 19.54 23.40
CA PHE A 52 11.63 19.72 22.01
C PHE A 52 12.82 20.67 21.82
N ALA A 53 13.12 21.49 22.84
CA ALA A 53 14.23 22.42 22.83
C ALA A 53 14.68 22.83 24.24
N VAL A 54 15.97 23.03 24.43
CA VAL A 54 16.61 23.43 25.68
C VAL A 54 17.61 24.55 25.42
N GLY A 55 17.86 25.41 26.40
CA GLY A 55 18.84 26.48 26.28
C GLY A 55 19.12 27.13 27.62
N GLY A 56 20.19 27.91 27.67
CA GLY A 56 20.59 28.59 28.89
C GLY A 56 21.95 29.28 28.78
N LEU A 57 22.27 30.04 29.83
CA LEU A 57 23.59 30.61 30.03
C LEU A 57 24.64 29.50 30.17
N LEU A 58 25.77 29.66 29.49
CA LEU A 58 26.95 28.83 29.75
C LEU A 58 27.68 29.34 30.98
N GLU A 59 28.13 28.41 31.82
CA GLU A 59 28.89 28.73 33.03
C GLU A 59 30.20 29.44 32.68
N GLN A 60 30.69 30.30 33.60
CA GLN A 60 31.97 31.01 33.41
C GLN A 60 33.19 30.07 33.30
N THR A 61 33.03 28.81 33.73
CA THR A 61 34.02 27.73 33.61
C THR A 61 34.11 27.15 32.20
N PHE A 62 33.16 27.46 31.31
CA PHE A 62 33.19 27.00 29.91
C PHE A 62 34.43 27.60 29.21
N PRO A 63 35.22 26.78 28.49
CA PRO A 63 36.49 27.23 27.95
C PRO A 63 36.32 28.35 26.93
N LEU A 64 37.33 29.21 26.81
CA LEU A 64 37.40 30.19 25.74
C LEU A 64 37.50 29.47 24.39
N SER A 65 36.73 29.94 23.40
CA SER A 65 36.72 29.34 22.05
C SER A 65 38.07 29.42 21.35
N CYS A 66 38.87 30.45 21.67
CA CYS A 66 40.07 30.83 20.90
C CYS A 66 39.79 30.91 19.40
N LEU A 67 38.59 31.40 19.05
CA LEU A 67 38.09 31.47 17.69
C LEU A 67 39.06 32.23 16.77
N SER A 68 39.42 31.62 15.65
CA SER A 68 40.02 32.32 14.52
C SER A 68 39.31 31.97 13.23
N VAL A 69 39.15 32.96 12.36
CA VAL A 69 38.52 32.80 11.04
C VAL A 69 39.54 33.13 9.98
N ASP A 70 39.66 32.29 8.96
CA ASP A 70 40.55 32.53 7.82
C ASP A 70 40.27 33.93 7.22
N GLY A 71 41.32 34.67 6.84
CA GLY A 71 41.19 36.03 6.32
C GLY A 71 40.90 37.13 7.36
N VAL A 72 40.46 36.80 8.58
CA VAL A 72 40.26 37.77 9.68
C VAL A 72 41.33 37.62 10.77
N GLY A 73 41.73 36.39 11.08
CA GLY A 73 42.62 36.04 12.20
C GLY A 73 41.85 35.73 13.48
N ARG A 74 42.52 35.89 14.63
CA ARG A 74 41.92 35.62 15.95
C ARG A 74 40.86 36.67 16.30
N ILE A 75 39.68 36.21 16.69
CA ILE A 75 38.55 37.05 17.12
C ILE A 75 38.70 37.36 18.61
N ALA A 76 38.52 38.63 18.98
CA ALA A 76 38.46 39.07 20.37
C ALA A 76 36.99 39.15 20.82
N PHE A 77 36.76 38.91 22.11
CA PHE A 77 35.43 38.98 22.71
C PHE A 77 35.41 40.03 23.84
N PRO A 78 34.36 40.88 23.95
CA PRO A 78 33.24 41.02 23.00
C PRO A 78 33.68 41.42 21.59
N LEU A 79 32.95 40.97 20.58
CA LEU A 79 33.23 41.29 19.18
C LEU A 79 33.19 42.81 18.95
N CYS A 80 34.28 43.39 18.44
CA CYS A 80 34.32 44.81 18.10
C CYS A 80 33.87 45.08 16.66
N ALA A 81 33.46 46.32 16.39
CA ALA A 81 32.96 46.74 15.07
C ALA A 81 33.99 46.53 13.94
N GLU A 82 35.29 46.71 14.20
CA GLU A 82 36.34 46.48 13.20
C GLU A 82 36.44 45.01 12.79
N GLN A 83 36.35 44.08 13.76
CA GLN A 83 36.37 42.65 13.48
C GLN A 83 35.05 42.19 12.83
N ALA A 84 33.91 42.76 13.23
CA ALA A 84 32.63 42.50 12.57
C ALA A 84 32.67 42.94 11.09
N ALA A 85 33.22 44.11 10.79
CA ALA A 85 33.39 44.58 9.42
C ALA A 85 34.29 43.65 8.59
N LYS A 86 35.41 43.18 9.18
CA LYS A 86 36.28 42.19 8.52
C LYS A 86 35.58 40.85 8.30
N LEU A 87 34.82 40.36 9.27
CA LEU A 87 34.02 39.14 9.13
C LEU A 87 33.05 39.28 7.95
N LYS A 88 32.33 40.39 7.83
CA LYS A 88 31.44 40.63 6.67
C LYS A 88 32.14 40.58 5.33
N THR A 89 33.39 41.04 5.24
CA THR A 89 34.14 41.00 3.97
C THR A 89 34.57 39.60 3.55
N VAL A 90 34.75 38.69 4.52
CA VAL A 90 35.19 37.31 4.24
C VAL A 90 34.02 36.32 4.20
N CYS A 91 32.98 36.57 4.99
CA CYS A 91 31.77 35.76 5.03
C CYS A 91 30.96 35.95 3.74
N THR A 92 30.23 34.91 3.37
CA THR A 92 29.28 34.96 2.25
C THR A 92 27.87 35.19 2.77
N GLN A 93 26.98 35.70 1.91
CA GLN A 93 25.56 35.79 2.26
C GLN A 93 25.04 34.41 2.63
N SER A 94 24.41 34.31 3.80
CA SER A 94 23.91 33.04 4.26
C SER A 94 22.75 32.53 3.39
N PRO A 95 22.84 31.32 2.82
CA PRO A 95 21.76 30.76 2.03
C PRO A 95 20.60 30.29 2.90
N PHE A 96 19.44 30.09 2.28
CA PHE A 96 18.36 29.26 2.80
C PHE A 96 17.85 28.31 1.69
N GLY A 97 17.37 27.14 2.10
CA GLY A 97 16.87 26.13 1.17
C GLY A 97 15.40 26.37 0.81
N ARG A 98 15.06 26.23 -0.48
CA ARG A 98 13.69 25.97 -0.96
C ARG A 98 13.70 24.67 -1.75
N GLY A 99 13.44 23.54 -1.08
CA GLY A 99 13.55 22.22 -1.69
C GLY A 99 14.99 21.94 -2.17
N THR A 100 15.17 21.67 -3.47
CA THR A 100 16.47 21.40 -4.10
C THR A 100 17.25 22.66 -4.51
N HIS A 101 16.69 23.86 -4.32
CA HIS A 101 17.32 25.11 -4.73
C HIS A 101 17.85 25.92 -3.54
N THR A 102 19.13 26.27 -3.60
CA THR A 102 19.77 27.21 -2.68
C THR A 102 19.44 28.64 -3.13
N VAL A 103 18.64 29.36 -2.35
CA VAL A 103 18.25 30.75 -2.65
C VAL A 103 18.90 31.68 -1.63
N THR A 104 19.51 32.79 -2.09
CA THR A 104 20.19 33.79 -1.24
C THR A 104 19.36 35.07 -1.04
N GLY A 105 18.05 35.00 -1.29
CA GLY A 105 17.15 36.14 -1.23
C GLY A 105 17.10 36.81 0.16
N THR A 106 17.40 38.09 0.20
CA THR A 106 17.44 38.91 1.43
C THR A 106 16.07 39.16 2.06
N THR A 107 14.98 38.66 1.47
CA THR A 107 13.61 38.79 2.00
C THR A 107 13.23 37.69 3.00
N VAL A 108 14.01 36.62 3.07
CA VAL A 108 13.78 35.48 3.97
C VAL A 108 14.84 35.39 5.05
N ARG A 109 16.09 35.71 4.70
CA ARG A 109 17.23 35.72 5.61
C ARG A 109 18.19 36.85 5.26
N ARG A 110 18.59 37.60 6.27
CA ARG A 110 19.68 38.57 6.17
C ARG A 110 20.67 38.22 7.26
N SER A 111 21.77 37.58 6.87
CA SER A 111 22.92 37.27 7.72
C SER A 111 24.07 36.87 6.81
N VAL A 112 25.30 36.94 7.32
CA VAL A 112 26.48 36.40 6.63
C VAL A 112 27.04 35.20 7.39
N GLU A 113 27.67 34.27 6.67
CA GLU A 113 28.25 33.06 7.27
C GLU A 113 29.67 32.75 6.80
N ALA A 114 30.45 32.17 7.71
CA ALA A 114 31.69 31.47 7.40
C ALA A 114 31.45 29.97 7.55
N VAL A 115 31.81 29.19 6.54
CA VAL A 115 31.66 27.73 6.55
C VAL A 115 32.62 27.09 7.56
N ALA A 116 32.29 25.92 8.10
CA ALA A 116 33.09 25.25 9.13
C ALA A 116 34.60 25.15 8.80
N ALA A 117 34.95 24.91 7.53
CA ALA A 117 36.35 24.79 7.10
C ALA A 117 37.20 26.06 7.30
N GLN A 118 36.56 27.24 7.41
CA GLN A 118 37.22 28.53 7.63
C GLN A 118 37.32 28.89 9.12
N VAL A 119 36.73 28.08 10.00
CA VAL A 119 36.52 28.38 11.42
C VAL A 119 37.37 27.45 12.26
N HIS A 120 38.34 28.00 12.97
CA HIS A 120 39.24 27.23 13.82
C HIS A 120 38.97 27.51 15.30
N LEU A 121 38.88 26.43 16.07
CA LEU A 121 38.52 26.42 17.49
C LEU A 121 39.55 25.59 18.27
N SER A 122 39.70 25.88 19.57
CA SER A 122 40.61 25.09 20.41
C SER A 122 40.12 23.66 20.64
N PRO A 123 41.03 22.67 20.83
CA PRO A 123 40.62 21.31 21.21
C PRO A 123 39.80 21.25 22.51
N GLN A 124 40.08 22.15 23.45
CA GLN A 124 39.33 22.29 24.70
C GLN A 124 37.89 22.73 24.44
N TRP A 125 37.68 23.67 23.51
CA TRP A 125 36.35 24.07 23.08
C TRP A 125 35.58 22.90 22.46
N THR A 126 36.19 22.19 21.50
CA THR A 126 35.54 21.04 20.84
C THR A 126 35.12 19.99 21.86
N SER A 127 35.96 19.69 22.84
CA SER A 127 35.65 18.73 23.91
C SER A 127 34.49 19.21 24.79
N ALA A 128 34.47 20.49 25.16
CA ALA A 128 33.41 21.08 25.97
C ALA A 128 32.06 21.13 25.24
N VAL A 129 32.07 21.43 23.93
CA VAL A 129 30.86 21.37 23.10
C VAL A 129 30.30 19.94 23.02
N GLY A 130 31.17 18.92 22.96
CA GLY A 130 30.74 17.52 23.02
C GLY A 130 29.98 17.19 24.32
N VAL A 131 30.50 17.62 25.47
CA VAL A 131 29.84 17.45 26.78
C VAL A 131 28.52 18.23 26.86
N LEU A 132 28.52 19.48 26.36
CA LEU A 132 27.32 20.31 26.29
C LEU A 132 26.23 19.66 25.43
N ALA A 133 26.60 19.13 24.26
CA ALA A 133 25.69 18.43 23.37
C ALA A 133 25.07 17.20 24.05
N GLN A 134 25.86 16.40 24.75
CA GLN A 134 25.37 15.25 25.52
C GLN A 134 24.36 15.66 26.58
N SER A 135 24.70 16.68 27.40
CA SER A 135 23.80 17.18 28.44
C SER A 135 22.52 17.79 27.86
N ALA A 136 22.62 18.53 26.75
CA ALA A 136 21.46 19.09 26.07
C ALA A 136 20.53 17.99 25.53
N CYS A 137 21.10 16.94 24.93
CA CYS A 137 20.34 15.79 24.43
C CYS A 137 19.62 15.04 25.56
N GLU A 138 20.27 14.83 26.71
CA GLU A 138 19.64 14.23 27.89
C GLU A 138 18.43 15.04 28.36
N LYS A 139 18.55 16.37 28.41
CA LYS A 139 17.42 17.28 28.77
C LYS A 139 16.32 17.31 27.70
N MET A 140 16.66 17.04 26.44
CA MET A 140 15.69 16.81 25.36
C MET A 140 15.09 15.39 25.38
N GLY A 141 15.47 14.56 26.35
CA GLY A 141 14.92 13.20 26.55
C GLY A 141 15.65 12.12 25.74
N LEU A 142 16.83 12.42 25.21
CA LEU A 142 17.67 11.49 24.46
C LEU A 142 18.86 11.05 25.31
N GLY A 143 18.84 9.80 25.77
CA GLY A 143 19.96 9.18 26.50
C GLY A 143 20.98 8.48 25.59
N LEU A 144 21.07 8.87 24.31
CA LEU A 144 21.96 8.25 23.32
C LEU A 144 23.28 9.03 23.22
N PRO A 145 24.40 8.37 22.83
CA PRO A 145 25.62 9.07 22.46
C PRO A 145 25.36 10.05 21.32
N VAL A 146 25.87 11.28 21.44
CA VAL A 146 25.74 12.34 20.43
C VAL A 146 27.10 12.92 20.05
N GLN A 147 27.25 13.27 18.79
CA GLN A 147 28.33 14.08 18.27
C GLN A 147 27.81 15.46 17.87
N ALA A 148 28.63 16.49 18.06
CA ALA A 148 28.35 17.86 17.63
C ALA A 148 29.34 18.24 16.53
N HIS A 149 28.86 18.32 15.28
CA HIS A 149 29.68 18.68 14.13
C HIS A 149 29.52 20.16 13.82
N LEU A 150 30.62 20.91 13.80
CA LEU A 150 30.57 22.33 13.46
C LEU A 150 30.05 22.48 12.03
N TYR A 151 29.00 23.27 11.87
CA TYR A 151 28.41 23.54 10.57
C TYR A 151 28.86 24.91 10.03
N LYS A 152 28.71 25.98 10.83
CA LYS A 152 29.07 27.34 10.41
C LYS A 152 29.12 28.35 11.55
N LEU A 153 29.79 29.46 11.28
CA LEU A 153 29.71 30.71 12.06
C LEU A 153 28.75 31.67 11.36
N LEU A 154 27.86 32.31 12.13
CA LEU A 154 26.87 33.25 11.66
C LEU A 154 27.09 34.61 12.30
N LEU A 155 27.07 35.66 11.48
CA LEU A 155 27.06 37.05 11.92
C LEU A 155 25.76 37.71 11.42
N TYR A 156 25.04 38.31 12.38
CA TYR A 156 23.89 39.17 12.13
C TYR A 156 24.25 40.59 12.53
N GLU A 157 23.85 41.57 11.74
CA GLU A 157 23.96 43.00 12.05
C GLU A 157 22.59 43.66 12.28
N THR A 158 22.59 44.96 12.53
CA THR A 158 21.33 45.69 12.70
C THR A 158 20.44 45.58 11.45
N GLY A 159 19.20 45.15 11.65
CA GLY A 159 18.20 44.87 10.61
C GLY A 159 18.20 43.43 10.10
N ASP A 160 19.16 42.60 10.50
CA ASP A 160 19.24 41.20 10.11
C ASP A 160 18.24 40.32 10.87
N PHE A 161 17.74 39.29 10.19
CA PHE A 161 16.72 38.36 10.71
C PHE A 161 16.77 37.03 9.96
N PHE A 162 16.04 36.04 10.47
CA PHE A 162 15.72 34.82 9.73
C PHE A 162 14.28 34.42 10.01
N LEU A 163 13.43 34.40 8.97
CA LEU A 163 12.03 34.00 9.10
C LEU A 163 11.86 32.54 9.51
N GLU A 164 10.65 32.20 9.94
CA GLU A 164 10.26 30.85 10.35
C GLU A 164 10.59 29.79 9.29
N HIS A 165 11.34 28.78 9.70
CA HIS A 165 11.76 27.64 8.88
C HIS A 165 12.04 26.40 9.75
N GLN A 166 12.27 25.25 9.12
CA GLN A 166 12.80 24.04 9.76
C GLN A 166 14.20 23.77 9.21
N ASP A 167 15.03 23.07 9.99
CA ASP A 167 16.31 22.61 9.50
C ASP A 167 16.11 21.36 8.63
N THR A 168 16.73 21.34 7.45
CA THR A 168 16.90 20.11 6.68
C THR A 168 18.00 19.25 7.30
N GLU A 169 17.87 17.92 7.25
CA GLU A 169 18.96 17.00 7.58
C GLU A 169 20.14 17.24 6.62
N LYS A 170 21.25 17.81 7.13
CA LYS A 170 22.43 18.21 6.33
C LYS A 170 23.44 17.08 6.14
N GLU A 171 23.40 16.08 7.01
CA GLU A 171 24.30 14.93 7.01
C GLU A 171 23.60 13.69 7.60
N PRO A 172 24.04 12.47 7.24
CA PRO A 172 23.47 11.24 7.76
C PRO A 172 23.50 11.20 9.29
N GLY A 173 22.35 10.90 9.91
CA GLY A 173 22.24 10.82 11.36
C GLY A 173 22.06 12.18 12.06
N MET A 174 21.98 13.29 11.33
CA MET A 174 21.61 14.58 11.92
C MET A 174 20.17 14.54 12.44
N PHE A 175 19.93 15.15 13.60
CA PHE A 175 18.58 15.22 14.19
C PHE A 175 18.20 16.49 14.89
N GLY A 176 19.17 17.35 15.09
CA GLY A 176 18.99 18.57 15.81
C GLY A 176 20.13 19.52 15.54
N THR A 177 19.95 20.71 16.07
CA THR A 177 20.90 21.80 15.94
C THR A 177 21.25 22.28 17.34
N LEU A 178 22.53 22.56 17.57
CA LEU A 178 23.05 23.26 18.74
C LEU A 178 23.62 24.60 18.29
N LEU A 179 23.05 25.68 18.80
CA LEU A 179 23.53 27.04 18.61
C LEU A 179 24.26 27.51 19.86
N ILE A 180 25.43 28.13 19.69
CA ILE A 180 26.17 28.80 20.76
C ILE A 180 26.37 30.25 20.36
N GLN A 181 25.68 31.15 21.07
CA GLN A 181 25.86 32.59 20.98
C GLN A 181 27.17 32.98 21.67
N LEU A 182 28.03 33.65 20.91
CA LEU A 182 29.33 34.15 21.37
C LEU A 182 29.20 35.60 21.86
N PRO A 183 30.14 36.08 22.70
CA PRO A 183 30.02 37.42 23.28
C PRO A 183 30.14 38.52 22.21
N ALA A 184 29.05 39.24 21.97
CA ALA A 184 28.96 40.35 21.05
C ALA A 184 27.74 41.19 21.43
N GLU A 185 27.92 42.49 21.65
CA GLU A 185 26.82 43.35 22.10
C GLU A 185 25.78 43.56 21.00
N HIS A 186 24.52 43.23 21.29
CA HIS A 186 23.37 43.47 20.41
C HIS A 186 22.04 43.59 21.17
N MET A 187 21.03 44.14 20.50
CA MET A 187 19.63 44.17 20.92
C MET A 187 18.76 43.35 19.96
N GLY A 188 17.75 42.65 20.46
CA GLY A 188 16.93 41.75 19.63
C GLY A 188 17.69 40.49 19.19
N GLY A 189 17.32 39.88 18.06
CA GLY A 189 18.04 38.70 17.56
C GLY A 189 17.75 37.38 18.30
N HIS A 190 16.69 37.33 19.09
CA HIS A 190 16.28 36.13 19.82
C HIS A 190 15.81 35.01 18.90
N LEU A 191 16.02 33.77 19.33
CA LEU A 191 15.53 32.57 18.68
C LEU A 191 14.15 32.19 19.23
N GLU A 192 13.15 32.21 18.38
CA GLU A 192 11.81 31.71 18.68
C GLU A 192 11.62 30.32 18.07
N LEU A 193 11.14 29.38 18.89
CA LEU A 193 10.94 27.97 18.52
C LEU A 193 9.49 27.57 18.71
N ARG A 194 8.94 26.83 17.76
CA ARG A 194 7.57 26.31 17.78
C ARG A 194 7.56 24.82 17.41
N HIS A 195 6.91 24.03 18.25
CA HIS A 195 6.70 22.60 18.00
C HIS A 195 5.29 22.24 18.47
N GLN A 196 4.46 21.77 17.54
CA GLN A 196 3.01 21.64 17.75
C GLN A 196 2.42 22.96 18.29
N ASP A 197 1.64 22.90 19.38
CA ASP A 197 1.03 24.06 20.02
C ASP A 197 1.95 24.78 21.03
N GLN A 198 3.19 24.31 21.19
CA GLN A 198 4.13 24.88 22.16
C GLN A 198 5.07 25.90 21.50
N ARG A 199 5.40 26.97 22.24
CA ARG A 199 6.38 28.00 21.84
C ARG A 199 7.42 28.21 22.93
N LYS A 200 8.68 28.44 22.53
CA LYS A 200 9.79 28.81 23.41
C LYS A 200 10.63 29.93 22.81
N HIS A 201 11.29 30.69 23.66
CA HIS A 201 12.12 31.83 23.29
C HIS A 201 13.47 31.72 23.98
N PHE A 202 14.56 31.88 23.24
CA PHE A 202 15.93 31.69 23.71
C PHE A 202 16.89 32.77 23.16
N GLY A 203 17.95 33.06 23.90
CA GLY A 203 19.00 34.02 23.53
C GLY A 203 19.24 35.07 24.62
N LEU A 204 20.38 35.77 24.51
CA LEU A 204 20.67 36.97 25.28
C LEU A 204 20.66 38.17 24.35
N ASP A 205 20.23 39.32 24.86
CA ASP A 205 20.46 40.61 24.24
C ASP A 205 20.87 41.65 25.32
N GLY A 206 21.05 42.90 24.91
CA GLY A 206 21.53 43.96 25.78
C GLY A 206 22.97 43.79 26.27
N PRO A 207 23.37 44.49 27.33
CA PRO A 207 24.76 44.50 27.82
C PRO A 207 25.30 43.12 28.24
N GLU A 208 24.42 42.18 28.60
CA GLU A 208 24.82 40.82 28.96
C GLU A 208 25.35 40.03 27.77
N SER A 209 24.83 40.29 26.56
CA SER A 209 25.28 39.64 25.32
C SER A 209 26.75 39.93 24.98
N ALA A 210 27.33 41.00 25.53
CA ALA A 210 28.74 41.33 25.37
C ALA A 210 29.67 40.48 26.26
N ASN A 211 29.15 39.88 27.33
CA ASN A 211 29.99 39.30 28.39
C ASN A 211 29.72 37.82 28.67
N ALA A 212 28.61 37.27 28.15
CA ALA A 212 28.21 35.90 28.39
C ALA A 212 28.01 35.12 27.08
N MET A 213 28.06 33.80 27.21
CA MET A 213 27.67 32.89 26.13
C MET A 213 26.35 32.22 26.49
N TYR A 214 25.56 31.93 25.47
CA TYR A 214 24.25 31.29 25.62
C TYR A 214 24.12 30.16 24.60
N TYR A 215 23.63 29.00 25.02
CA TYR A 215 23.40 27.90 24.10
C TYR A 215 21.91 27.60 23.92
N THR A 216 21.57 27.02 22.78
CA THR A 216 20.23 26.49 22.52
C THR A 216 20.34 25.26 21.65
N ALA A 217 19.71 24.17 22.06
CA ALA A 217 19.62 22.92 21.31
C ALA A 217 18.15 22.57 21.05
N PHE A 218 17.84 22.09 19.85
CA PHE A 218 16.48 21.73 19.42
C PHE A 218 16.51 20.67 18.32
N PHE A 219 15.41 19.95 18.13
CA PHE A 219 15.26 18.98 17.03
C PHE A 219 15.14 19.67 15.66
N ALA A 220 15.64 19.05 14.60
CA ALA A 220 15.72 19.66 13.27
C ALA A 220 14.34 20.01 12.67
N ASP A 221 13.32 19.23 13.01
CA ASP A 221 11.92 19.42 12.59
C ASP A 221 11.17 20.49 13.39
N VAL A 222 11.82 21.16 14.36
CA VAL A 222 11.23 22.28 15.09
C VAL A 222 11.23 23.53 14.21
N HIS A 223 10.07 24.16 14.06
CA HIS A 223 9.95 25.45 13.40
C HIS A 223 10.66 26.53 14.22
N HIS A 224 11.48 27.34 13.57
CA HIS A 224 12.28 28.32 14.26
C HIS A 224 12.53 29.59 13.44
N GLN A 225 12.65 30.71 14.13
CA GLN A 225 12.98 32.01 13.54
C GLN A 225 13.94 32.80 14.42
N VAL A 226 14.70 33.70 13.80
CA VAL A 226 15.52 34.70 14.48
C VAL A 226 14.84 36.05 14.30
N THR A 227 14.40 36.64 15.42
CA THR A 227 13.80 37.99 15.43
C THR A 227 14.81 39.04 14.95
N PRO A 228 14.37 40.20 14.44
CA PRO A 228 15.30 41.22 13.96
C PRO A 228 16.29 41.66 15.05
N VAL A 229 17.57 41.80 14.66
CA VAL A 229 18.57 42.49 15.48
C VAL A 229 18.32 43.99 15.33
N THR A 230 18.00 44.68 16.41
CA THR A 230 17.65 46.10 16.36
C THR A 230 18.84 47.03 16.62
N ALA A 231 19.92 46.51 17.20
CA ALA A 231 21.19 47.22 17.36
C ALA A 231 22.35 46.24 17.51
N GLY A 232 23.56 46.65 17.10
CA GLY A 232 24.80 45.89 17.35
C GLY A 232 25.01 44.69 16.43
N TYR A 233 25.77 43.71 16.93
CA TYR A 233 26.15 42.49 16.19
C TYR A 233 25.90 41.23 17.01
N ARG A 234 25.26 40.24 16.39
CA ARG A 234 25.05 38.92 17.00
C ARG A 234 25.89 37.88 16.30
N LEU A 235 26.73 37.18 17.06
CA LEU A 235 27.67 36.17 16.55
C LEU A 235 27.33 34.78 17.12
N VAL A 236 27.17 33.77 16.27
CA VAL A 236 26.70 32.43 16.66
C VAL A 236 27.46 31.33 15.95
N LEU A 237 27.89 30.29 16.68
CA LEU A 237 28.33 29.02 16.12
C LEU A 237 27.15 28.05 16.04
N ALA A 238 26.94 27.46 14.87
CA ALA A 238 25.93 26.43 14.65
C ALA A 238 26.58 25.05 14.49
N TYR A 239 26.07 24.06 15.22
CA TYR A 239 26.49 22.67 15.19
C TYR A 239 25.32 21.77 14.80
N ASN A 240 25.59 20.76 13.97
CA ASN A 240 24.67 19.65 13.74
C ASN A 240 24.84 18.64 14.88
N LEU A 241 23.73 18.20 15.48
CA LEU A 241 23.69 17.09 16.44
C LEU A 241 23.45 15.80 15.67
N VAL A 242 24.38 14.84 15.82
CA VAL A 242 24.47 13.63 15.00
C VAL A 242 24.62 12.39 15.88
N TRP A 243 23.97 11.28 15.51
CA TRP A 243 24.26 9.99 16.13
C TRP A 243 25.50 9.33 15.52
N PRO A 244 26.51 8.90 16.32
CA PRO A 244 27.76 8.34 15.83
C PRO A 244 27.60 7.07 14.98
N ASP A 245 26.58 6.26 15.29
CA ASP A 245 26.11 5.06 14.60
C ASP A 245 24.69 4.84 15.14
N ALA A 246 23.66 4.64 14.30
CA ALA A 246 22.27 4.49 14.78
C ALA A 246 22.16 3.32 15.79
N PRO A 247 22.12 3.56 17.12
CA PRO A 247 22.26 2.47 18.08
C PRO A 247 20.89 1.85 18.34
N HIS A 248 20.81 0.51 18.29
CA HIS A 248 19.76 -0.24 18.99
C HIS A 248 20.00 -0.17 20.51
N VAL A 249 19.82 1.00 21.13
CA VAL A 249 20.02 1.15 22.57
C VAL A 249 18.69 1.49 23.24
N HIS A 250 18.26 0.56 24.09
CA HIS A 250 17.16 0.74 25.04
C HIS A 250 17.58 1.78 26.08
N VAL A 251 17.03 2.98 25.98
CA VAL A 251 17.05 3.94 27.09
C VAL A 251 15.89 3.54 28.01
N VAL A 252 16.14 3.43 29.32
CA VAL A 252 15.08 3.17 30.29
C VAL A 252 14.28 4.47 30.46
N PRO A 253 13.01 4.53 30.04
CA PRO A 253 12.20 5.73 30.06
C PRO A 253 11.80 6.03 31.51
N PRO A 254 11.26 7.24 31.81
CA PRO A 254 10.50 7.45 33.03
C PRO A 254 9.48 6.31 33.19
N SER A 255 9.17 5.91 34.43
CA SER A 255 8.32 4.76 34.72
C SER A 255 6.91 4.93 34.14
N ASN A 256 6.77 4.57 32.86
CA ASN A 256 5.49 4.37 32.17
C ASN A 256 4.94 2.97 32.52
N ALA A 257 5.35 2.39 33.65
CA ALA A 257 4.99 1.04 34.07
C ALA A 257 3.47 0.84 34.15
N ASP A 258 2.75 1.87 34.59
CA ASP A 258 1.29 1.85 34.61
C ASP A 258 0.71 1.86 33.18
N ALA A 259 1.24 2.68 32.27
CA ALA A 259 0.82 2.71 30.87
C ALA A 259 1.13 1.36 30.18
N VAL A 260 2.29 0.76 30.44
CA VAL A 260 2.67 -0.58 29.96
C VAL A 260 1.70 -1.63 30.48
N ARG A 261 1.37 -1.59 31.78
CA ARG A 261 0.42 -2.53 32.39
C ARG A 261 -0.97 -2.40 31.76
N ARG A 262 -1.48 -1.17 31.58
CA ARG A 262 -2.76 -0.91 30.91
C ARG A 262 -2.73 -1.36 29.44
N ALA A 263 -1.67 -1.02 28.71
CA ALA A 263 -1.48 -1.39 27.30
C ALA A 263 -1.41 -2.91 27.12
N ARG A 264 -0.76 -3.63 28.04
CA ARG A 264 -0.68 -5.10 28.01
C ARG A 264 -2.06 -5.74 28.20
N VAL A 265 -2.90 -5.20 29.08
CA VAL A 265 -4.29 -5.67 29.25
C VAL A 265 -5.10 -5.46 27.96
N VAL A 266 -5.00 -4.28 27.35
CA VAL A 266 -5.70 -3.96 26.09
C VAL A 266 -5.20 -4.83 24.94
N ALA A 267 -3.89 -5.02 24.80
CA ALA A 267 -3.30 -5.90 23.80
C ALA A 267 -3.74 -7.37 23.98
N GLY A 268 -3.82 -7.85 25.23
CA GLY A 268 -4.22 -9.22 25.54
C GLY A 268 -5.67 -9.57 25.18
N ARG A 269 -6.56 -8.58 25.14
CA ARG A 269 -7.97 -8.76 24.71
C ARG A 269 -8.23 -8.41 23.24
N TRP A 270 -7.19 -8.02 22.49
CA TRP A 270 -7.33 -7.63 21.09
C TRP A 270 -7.48 -8.86 20.19
N THR A 271 -8.73 -9.26 19.93
CA THR A 271 -9.06 -10.43 19.11
C THR A 271 -9.26 -10.10 17.63
N GLU A 272 -9.68 -8.87 17.33
CA GLU A 272 -10.02 -8.44 15.98
C GLU A 272 -8.77 -8.24 15.09
N PRO A 273 -8.79 -8.69 13.83
CA PRO A 273 -7.65 -8.62 12.91
C PRO A 273 -7.50 -7.24 12.23
N HIS A 274 -7.71 -6.16 12.98
CA HIS A 274 -7.49 -4.79 12.47
C HIS A 274 -6.12 -4.25 12.91
N MET A 275 -5.65 -3.23 12.19
CA MET A 275 -4.43 -2.51 12.53
C MET A 275 -4.78 -1.26 13.35
N LEU A 276 -3.95 -0.95 14.34
CA LEU A 276 -3.90 0.36 14.97
C LEU A 276 -2.90 1.21 14.20
N VAL A 277 -3.34 2.37 13.71
CA VAL A 277 -2.49 3.35 13.02
C VAL A 277 -2.42 4.60 13.90
N LEU A 278 -1.22 5.08 14.17
CA LEU A 278 -0.96 6.23 15.03
C LEU A 278 -0.08 7.24 14.28
N PRO A 279 -0.48 8.52 14.22
CA PRO A 279 0.40 9.57 13.74
C PRO A 279 1.53 9.79 14.75
N LEU A 280 2.69 10.20 14.25
CA LEU A 280 3.84 10.58 15.07
C LEU A 280 3.83 12.09 15.31
N ASP A 281 4.32 12.49 16.48
CA ASP A 281 4.40 13.88 16.92
C ASP A 281 5.49 14.66 16.16
N HIS A 282 6.61 14.00 15.86
CA HIS A 282 7.73 14.54 15.09
C HIS A 282 7.65 14.19 13.60
N GLU A 283 8.34 14.98 12.79
CA GLU A 283 8.52 14.68 11.36
C GLU A 283 9.75 13.79 11.14
N TYR A 284 9.58 12.76 10.30
CA TYR A 284 10.63 11.80 9.94
C TYR A 284 10.73 11.67 8.43
N THR A 285 11.96 11.78 7.92
CA THR A 285 12.26 11.52 6.51
C THR A 285 12.28 10.02 6.25
N SER A 286 12.34 9.60 4.99
CA SER A 286 12.55 8.18 4.66
C SER A 286 13.86 7.60 5.23
N MET A 287 14.83 8.45 5.58
CA MET A 287 16.09 8.05 6.19
C MET A 287 15.99 7.96 7.72
N SER A 288 15.23 8.87 8.34
CA SER A 288 15.07 8.96 9.80
C SER A 288 13.83 8.25 10.35
N ALA A 289 12.94 7.72 9.51
CA ALA A 289 11.80 6.87 9.89
C ALA A 289 12.25 5.47 10.35
N LYS A 290 13.00 5.43 11.45
CA LYS A 290 13.60 4.26 12.10
C LYS A 290 13.28 4.30 13.59
N PHE A 291 12.99 3.14 14.19
CA PHE A 291 12.74 2.97 15.61
C PHE A 291 13.89 3.54 16.46
N ALA A 292 15.14 3.29 16.07
CA ALA A 292 16.31 3.84 16.78
C ALA A 292 16.37 5.38 16.79
N MET A 293 15.79 6.03 15.77
CA MET A 293 15.87 7.48 15.54
C MET A 293 14.62 8.24 16.02
N LEU A 294 13.64 7.56 16.62
CA LEU A 294 12.44 8.21 17.16
C LEU A 294 12.81 9.21 18.26
N LYS A 295 12.15 10.37 18.21
CA LYS A 295 12.40 11.55 19.05
C LYS A 295 11.30 11.71 20.09
N GLY A 296 11.66 12.30 21.23
CA GLY A 296 10.70 12.76 22.24
C GLY A 296 9.61 11.74 22.60
N ARG A 297 8.36 12.13 22.40
CA ARG A 297 7.17 11.37 22.77
C ARG A 297 6.93 10.13 21.92
N ASP A 298 7.26 10.19 20.64
CA ASP A 298 7.13 9.05 19.73
C ASP A 298 7.93 7.84 20.24
N ARG A 299 9.16 8.10 20.67
CA ARG A 299 10.03 7.08 21.26
C ARG A 299 9.42 6.45 22.51
N ALA A 300 8.86 7.27 23.40
CA ALA A 300 8.25 6.79 24.64
C ALA A 300 6.98 5.95 24.37
N VAL A 301 6.14 6.38 23.43
CA VAL A 301 4.94 5.65 23.00
C VAL A 301 5.31 4.29 22.42
N VAL A 302 6.28 4.26 21.50
CA VAL A 302 6.76 3.01 20.90
C VAL A 302 7.31 2.07 21.96
N GLN A 303 8.10 2.58 22.91
CA GLN A 303 8.64 1.75 23.97
C GLN A 303 7.54 1.13 24.85
N VAL A 304 6.51 1.89 25.22
CA VAL A 304 5.36 1.37 25.99
C VAL A 304 4.70 0.20 25.25
N LEU A 305 4.52 0.33 23.94
CA LEU A 305 3.94 -0.71 23.10
C LEU A 305 4.88 -1.92 22.95
N GLN A 306 6.19 -1.71 22.82
CA GLN A 306 7.19 -2.79 22.75
C GLN A 306 7.24 -3.62 24.04
N GLU A 307 7.16 -2.95 25.20
CA GLU A 307 7.19 -3.60 26.51
C GLU A 307 5.94 -4.45 26.81
N THR A 308 4.86 -4.29 26.03
CA THR A 308 3.72 -5.22 26.12
C THR A 308 4.13 -6.65 25.74
N GLY A 309 5.03 -6.81 24.77
CA GLY A 309 5.48 -8.09 24.22
C GLY A 309 4.47 -8.81 23.32
N LEU A 310 3.25 -8.26 23.15
CA LEU A 310 2.11 -8.90 22.48
C LEU A 310 1.81 -8.33 21.09
N LEU A 311 2.45 -7.22 20.73
CA LEU A 311 2.22 -6.50 19.50
C LEU A 311 3.40 -6.68 18.53
N ASP A 312 3.10 -6.63 17.24
CA ASP A 312 4.10 -6.37 16.21
C ASP A 312 3.98 -4.91 15.79
N LEU A 313 5.10 -4.21 15.76
CA LEU A 313 5.16 -2.77 15.45
C LEU A 313 5.94 -2.54 14.16
N HIS A 314 5.44 -1.61 13.35
CA HIS A 314 6.09 -1.19 12.12
C HIS A 314 5.98 0.33 11.95
N LEU A 315 7.02 0.95 11.43
CA LEU A 315 6.95 2.32 10.91
C LEU A 315 6.60 2.27 9.43
N VAL A 316 5.66 3.10 9.01
CA VAL A 316 5.17 3.17 7.63
C VAL A 316 5.32 4.57 7.10
N THR A 317 6.08 4.72 6.02
CA THR A 317 6.14 5.98 5.28
C THR A 317 5.05 5.99 4.22
N VAL A 318 4.12 6.95 4.31
CA VAL A 318 3.07 7.20 3.33
C VAL A 318 3.41 8.44 2.52
N GLN A 319 3.10 8.41 1.22
CA GLN A 319 3.22 9.56 0.32
C GLN A 319 1.84 9.93 -0.21
N LYS A 320 1.51 11.22 -0.13
CA LYS A 320 0.35 11.83 -0.81
C LYS A 320 0.87 12.72 -1.95
N SER A 321 0.40 12.46 -3.17
CA SER A 321 0.62 13.31 -4.35
C SER A 321 -0.67 14.07 -4.64
N VAL A 322 -0.57 15.37 -4.89
CA VAL A 322 -1.68 16.25 -5.26
C VAL A 322 -1.32 16.95 -6.56
N SER A 323 -2.07 16.67 -7.63
CA SER A 323 -1.87 17.30 -8.94
C SER A 323 -2.82 18.47 -9.09
N VAL A 324 -2.26 19.65 -9.37
CA VAL A 324 -3.00 20.91 -9.51
C VAL A 324 -2.79 21.46 -10.91
N ASP A 325 -3.90 21.79 -11.57
CA ASP A 325 -3.92 22.63 -12.76
C ASP A 325 -3.86 24.10 -12.32
N PRO A 326 -2.80 24.86 -12.68
CA PRO A 326 -2.66 26.27 -12.33
C PRO A 326 -3.80 27.17 -12.83
N GLU A 327 -4.55 26.74 -13.84
CA GLU A 327 -5.65 27.49 -14.45
C GLU A 327 -7.04 27.08 -13.89
N ALA A 328 -7.11 26.11 -12.97
CA ALA A 328 -8.38 25.66 -12.40
C ALA A 328 -9.04 26.71 -11.48
N ASP A 329 -10.35 26.88 -11.65
CA ASP A 329 -11.18 27.71 -10.77
C ASP A 329 -11.12 27.20 -9.32
N GLY A 330 -10.65 28.04 -8.38
CA GLY A 330 -10.56 27.72 -6.94
C GLY A 330 -9.13 27.70 -6.36
N VAL A 331 -8.09 27.90 -7.17
CA VAL A 331 -6.71 28.06 -6.68
C VAL A 331 -6.56 29.42 -5.99
N CYS A 332 -6.42 29.43 -4.66
CA CYS A 332 -6.20 30.66 -3.88
C CYS A 332 -4.70 31.03 -3.83
N TRP A 333 -4.36 32.17 -4.43
CA TRP A 333 -3.04 32.79 -4.33
C TRP A 333 -3.03 33.71 -3.10
N LYS A 334 -2.40 33.30 -1.98
CA LYS A 334 -2.22 34.21 -0.83
C LYS A 334 -1.19 35.29 -1.20
N ARG A 335 -1.66 36.50 -1.51
CA ARG A 335 -0.82 37.70 -1.63
C ARG A 335 -0.18 38.01 -0.28
N ARG A 336 1.15 38.01 -0.20
CA ARG A 336 1.89 38.43 1.01
C ARG A 336 1.58 39.90 1.25
N LYS A 337 0.81 40.23 2.30
CA LYS A 337 0.62 41.61 2.75
C LYS A 337 1.99 42.17 3.16
N VAL A 338 2.60 42.93 2.26
CA VAL A 338 3.65 43.88 2.63
C VAL A 338 2.91 45.05 3.28
N SER A 339 3.26 45.36 4.52
CA SER A 339 2.80 46.59 5.18
C SER A 339 3.57 47.75 4.57
N ASP A 340 3.04 48.34 3.50
CA ASP A 340 3.57 49.58 2.94
C ASP A 340 2.93 50.75 3.68
N GLU A 341 3.63 51.27 4.69
CA GLU A 341 3.57 52.70 5.00
C GLU A 341 4.60 53.39 4.11
N ASP A 342 4.10 54.37 3.35
CA ASP A 342 4.80 55.38 2.56
C ASP A 342 5.61 54.95 1.34
N THR A 343 4.99 55.04 0.15
CA THR A 343 5.35 56.10 -0.81
C THR A 343 4.40 56.11 -2.02
N SER A 344 3.84 57.28 -2.29
CA SER A 344 3.15 57.60 -3.54
C SER A 344 4.19 57.83 -4.65
N ASP A 345 4.29 56.92 -5.61
CA ASP A 345 4.58 57.36 -6.98
C ASP A 345 4.05 56.36 -8.02
N SER A 346 3.39 56.91 -9.03
CA SER A 346 2.76 56.18 -10.11
C SER A 346 3.79 55.82 -11.17
N SER A 347 4.07 54.53 -11.34
CA SER A 347 4.55 54.00 -12.62
C SER A 347 4.15 52.53 -12.74
N ASP A 348 3.25 52.26 -13.69
CA ASP A 348 2.85 50.94 -14.17
C ASP A 348 4.08 50.15 -14.63
N THR A 349 4.63 49.36 -13.70
CA THR A 349 5.51 48.25 -14.02
C THR A 349 4.77 47.00 -13.61
N GLU A 350 4.11 46.36 -14.58
CA GLU A 350 3.66 44.99 -14.46
C GLU A 350 4.87 44.13 -14.07
N LYS A 351 4.98 43.80 -12.78
CA LYS A 351 5.93 42.78 -12.34
C LYS A 351 5.50 41.46 -12.97
N PRO A 352 6.43 40.68 -13.57
CA PRO A 352 6.07 39.39 -14.15
C PRO A 352 5.43 38.50 -13.09
N MET A 353 4.35 37.81 -13.48
CA MET A 353 3.54 36.89 -12.68
C MET A 353 4.32 35.66 -12.16
N GLU A 354 5.64 35.60 -12.37
CA GLU A 354 6.51 34.46 -12.05
C GLU A 354 6.76 34.27 -10.54
N ASP A 355 6.43 35.26 -9.70
CA ASP A 355 6.75 35.25 -8.26
C ASP A 355 5.57 34.93 -7.32
N GLU A 356 4.35 34.74 -7.84
CA GLU A 356 3.21 34.29 -7.00
C GLU A 356 3.16 32.76 -7.00
N LEU A 357 3.36 32.15 -5.83
CA LEU A 357 3.41 30.68 -5.67
C LEU A 357 2.12 30.19 -4.98
N PRO A 358 1.47 29.13 -5.49
CA PRO A 358 0.29 28.58 -4.83
C PRO A 358 0.73 27.80 -3.58
N LEU A 359 0.16 28.15 -2.42
CA LEU A 359 0.23 27.34 -1.21
C LEU A 359 -1.02 26.48 -1.17
N VAL A 360 -0.88 25.19 -1.43
CA VAL A 360 -1.96 24.23 -1.28
C VAL A 360 -1.86 23.66 0.13
N GLU A 361 -2.70 24.11 1.04
CA GLU A 361 -2.84 23.47 2.35
C GLU A 361 -3.50 22.09 2.14
N SER A 362 -2.94 21.05 2.76
CA SER A 362 -3.29 19.65 2.52
C SER A 362 -4.76 19.27 2.79
N ASP A 363 -5.48 20.13 3.53
CA ASP A 363 -6.85 19.94 4.02
C ASP A 363 -7.94 20.55 3.10
N ASP A 364 -7.60 21.48 2.20
CA ASP A 364 -8.60 22.27 1.43
C ASP A 364 -8.74 21.86 -0.05
N VAL A 365 -8.28 20.66 -0.39
CA VAL A 365 -8.20 20.18 -1.78
C VAL A 365 -9.49 19.44 -2.15
N ILE A 366 -10.61 20.15 -2.28
CA ILE A 366 -11.84 19.63 -2.90
C ILE A 366 -11.76 19.94 -4.40
N GLY A 367 -11.56 18.92 -5.24
CA GLY A 367 -11.61 19.05 -6.71
C GLY A 367 -10.33 18.70 -7.47
N PHE A 368 -9.24 18.30 -6.80
CA PHE A 368 -7.99 17.91 -7.46
C PHE A 368 -7.70 16.41 -7.37
N ASP A 369 -6.92 15.89 -8.32
CA ASP A 369 -6.48 14.51 -8.32
C ASP A 369 -5.50 14.26 -7.17
N THR A 370 -5.93 13.43 -6.23
CA THR A 370 -5.14 13.06 -5.05
C THR A 370 -4.87 11.57 -5.03
N GLU A 371 -3.60 11.22 -4.88
CA GLU A 371 -3.17 9.83 -4.76
C GLU A 371 -2.37 9.63 -3.48
N THR A 372 -2.73 8.61 -2.69
CA THR A 372 -1.99 8.23 -1.48
C THR A 372 -1.50 6.80 -1.61
N ARG A 373 -0.19 6.59 -1.41
CA ARG A 373 0.46 5.28 -1.51
C ARG A 373 1.42 5.05 -0.36
N VAL A 374 1.54 3.80 0.08
CA VAL A 374 2.60 3.38 1.01
C VAL A 374 3.91 3.28 0.25
N LYS A 375 4.97 3.91 0.77
CA LYS A 375 6.32 3.88 0.19
C LYS A 375 7.21 2.82 0.80
N GLN A 376 7.20 2.71 2.13
CA GLN A 376 8.14 1.86 2.85
C GLN A 376 7.53 1.39 4.18
N TRP A 377 7.84 0.15 4.54
CA TRP A 377 7.64 -0.39 5.87
C TRP A 377 9.00 -0.67 6.51
N VAL A 378 9.13 -0.38 7.79
CA VAL A 378 10.33 -0.64 8.59
C VAL A 378 9.91 -1.43 9.83
N ASN A 379 10.58 -2.55 10.11
CA ASN A 379 10.32 -3.36 11.30
C ASN A 379 11.06 -2.82 12.54
N GLU A 380 10.82 -3.40 13.71
CA GLU A 380 11.48 -3.00 14.97
C GLU A 380 13.02 -3.16 14.98
N ARG A 381 13.59 -3.88 14.01
CA ARG A 381 15.04 -4.02 13.82
C ARG A 381 15.62 -2.96 12.89
N ASP A 382 14.83 -1.96 12.49
CA ASP A 382 15.17 -0.94 11.51
C ASP A 382 15.46 -1.48 10.10
N GLU A 383 14.94 -2.67 9.78
CA GLU A 383 15.08 -3.29 8.48
C GLU A 383 13.88 -2.94 7.59
N PRO A 384 14.10 -2.56 6.32
CA PRO A 384 13.01 -2.38 5.37
C PRO A 384 12.35 -3.73 5.07
N VAL A 385 11.02 -3.77 5.16
CA VAL A 385 10.23 -4.99 4.90
C VAL A 385 9.21 -4.76 3.78
N SER A 386 8.99 -5.78 2.97
CA SER A 386 7.90 -5.79 1.97
C SER A 386 6.74 -6.61 2.52
N LEU A 387 5.69 -5.89 2.91
CA LEU A 387 4.49 -6.47 3.50
C LEU A 387 3.35 -6.41 2.47
N PRO A 388 2.71 -7.54 2.12
CA PRO A 388 1.53 -7.57 1.25
C PRO A 388 0.26 -7.06 1.96
N ILE A 389 0.42 -6.17 2.94
CA ILE A 389 -0.65 -5.61 3.77
C ILE A 389 -1.14 -4.33 3.10
N LYS A 390 -2.45 -4.23 2.88
CA LYS A 390 -3.07 -2.99 2.39
C LYS A 390 -3.40 -2.10 3.58
N LEU A 391 -2.66 -1.00 3.73
CA LEU A 391 -3.03 0.06 4.66
C LEU A 391 -4.23 0.83 4.08
N ASP A 392 -5.26 1.05 4.89
CA ASP A 392 -6.40 1.88 4.48
C ASP A 392 -6.00 3.37 4.47
N VAL A 393 -5.53 3.81 3.32
CA VAL A 393 -5.15 5.20 3.06
C VAL A 393 -6.36 6.16 3.07
N LYS A 394 -7.59 5.65 3.07
CA LYS A 394 -8.81 6.47 3.18
C LYS A 394 -9.21 6.74 4.63
N SER A 395 -8.61 6.03 5.59
CA SER A 395 -8.90 6.23 7.01
C SER A 395 -8.63 7.68 7.45
N ASN A 396 -9.46 8.19 8.37
CA ASN A 396 -9.32 9.56 8.88
C ASN A 396 -7.97 9.81 9.56
N VAL A 397 -7.35 8.76 10.13
CA VAL A 397 -6.03 8.86 10.75
C VAL A 397 -4.95 9.12 9.69
N VAL A 398 -4.94 8.35 8.59
CA VAL A 398 -3.95 8.55 7.52
C VAL A 398 -4.18 9.88 6.79
N ARG A 399 -5.44 10.27 6.58
CA ARG A 399 -5.77 11.58 5.99
C ARG A 399 -5.35 12.74 6.89
N GLY A 400 -5.67 12.64 8.18
CA GLY A 400 -5.34 13.64 9.19
C GLY A 400 -3.84 13.78 9.44
N ALA A 401 -3.03 12.75 9.16
CA ALA A 401 -1.57 12.83 9.29
C ALA A 401 -0.93 13.92 8.41
N PHE A 402 -1.56 14.25 7.28
CA PHE A 402 -1.06 15.30 6.39
C PHE A 402 -1.54 16.70 6.77
N LYS A 403 -2.45 16.85 7.75
CA LYS A 403 -3.12 18.12 8.08
C LYS A 403 -2.13 19.22 8.46
N GLY A 404 -2.21 20.36 7.77
CA GLY A 404 -1.36 21.53 8.04
C GLY A 404 0.12 21.37 7.67
N ARG A 405 0.47 20.29 6.96
CA ARG A 405 1.84 20.00 6.52
C ARG A 405 2.18 20.70 5.21
N GLN A 406 3.45 21.02 5.04
CA GLN A 406 3.98 21.55 3.78
C GLN A 406 4.47 20.42 2.86
N PRO A 407 4.42 20.61 1.53
CA PRO A 407 4.92 19.63 0.58
C PRO A 407 6.46 19.51 0.67
N VAL A 408 6.94 18.27 0.67
CA VAL A 408 8.38 17.94 0.71
C VAL A 408 9.04 18.15 -0.64
N GLU A 409 8.31 17.90 -1.73
CA GLU A 409 8.78 18.04 -3.10
C GLU A 409 7.68 18.66 -3.96
N ARG A 410 8.09 19.48 -4.93
CA ARG A 410 7.22 20.08 -5.94
C ARG A 410 7.78 19.75 -7.31
N LYS A 411 6.95 19.21 -8.20
CA LYS A 411 7.30 19.01 -9.61
C LYS A 411 6.42 19.92 -10.46
N ILE A 412 7.06 20.60 -11.40
CA ILE A 412 6.39 21.44 -12.38
C ILE A 412 6.61 20.78 -13.72
N GLU A 413 5.55 20.28 -14.33
CA GLU A 413 5.58 19.86 -15.72
C GLU A 413 5.17 21.04 -16.59
N GLY A 414 6.09 21.46 -17.47
CA GLY A 414 5.85 22.52 -18.44
C GLY A 414 4.87 22.08 -19.53
N TYR A 415 4.49 23.02 -20.40
CA TYR A 415 3.57 22.79 -21.50
C TYR A 415 4.03 21.61 -22.40
N MET A 416 3.22 20.55 -22.44
CA MET A 416 3.45 19.38 -23.29
C MET A 416 2.39 19.34 -24.40
N GLY A 417 2.58 20.16 -25.44
CA GLY A 417 1.67 20.17 -26.60
C GLY A 417 0.32 20.82 -26.30
N ASN A 418 -0.78 20.06 -26.38
CA ASN A 418 -2.15 20.56 -26.14
C ASN A 418 -2.58 20.47 -24.66
N GLU A 419 -1.74 19.90 -23.79
CA GLU A 419 -1.99 19.81 -22.35
C GLU A 419 -1.30 20.99 -21.64
N GLY A 420 -2.06 21.65 -20.75
CA GLY A 420 -1.60 22.78 -19.95
C GLY A 420 -0.54 22.38 -18.91
N PRO A 421 0.08 23.35 -18.23
CA PRO A 421 1.09 23.08 -17.20
C PRO A 421 0.43 22.37 -16.02
N SER A 422 1.14 21.43 -15.39
CA SER A 422 0.66 20.79 -14.16
C SER A 422 1.67 20.94 -13.04
N VAL A 423 1.18 21.12 -11.82
CA VAL A 423 2.02 21.20 -10.62
C VAL A 423 1.66 20.05 -9.70
N GLU A 424 2.62 19.15 -9.46
CA GLU A 424 2.49 18.07 -8.49
C GLU A 424 3.12 18.48 -7.15
N PHE A 425 2.33 18.43 -6.08
CA PHE A 425 2.79 18.59 -4.70
C PHE A 425 2.88 17.22 -4.01
N ILE A 426 4.06 16.91 -3.47
CA ILE A 426 4.34 15.62 -2.82
C ILE A 426 4.53 15.83 -1.32
N TYR A 427 3.70 15.17 -0.52
CA TYR A 427 3.76 15.14 0.95
C TYR A 427 4.22 13.75 1.40
N ARG A 428 5.04 13.67 2.45
CA ARG A 428 5.47 12.39 3.04
C ARG A 428 5.34 12.44 4.56
N GLU A 429 4.79 11.38 5.13
CA GLU A 429 4.59 11.25 6.57
C GLU A 429 4.97 9.85 7.04
N ALA A 430 5.47 9.76 8.28
CA ALA A 430 5.77 8.50 8.94
C ALA A 430 4.69 8.21 10.00
N LEU A 431 4.17 6.98 9.98
CA LEU A 431 3.12 6.51 10.88
C LEU A 431 3.60 5.28 11.65
N LEU A 432 3.14 5.13 12.89
CA LEU A 432 3.30 3.89 13.64
C LEU A 432 2.10 2.99 13.39
N VAL A 433 2.34 1.76 12.97
CA VAL A 433 1.33 0.74 12.76
C VAL A 433 1.58 -0.43 13.71
N ALA A 434 0.54 -0.84 14.43
CA ALA A 434 0.59 -1.91 15.41
C ALA A 434 -0.54 -2.91 15.21
N TRP A 435 -0.30 -4.18 15.52
CA TRP A 435 -1.33 -5.22 15.55
C TRP A 435 -0.97 -6.35 16.51
N PRO A 436 -1.95 -7.17 16.95
CA PRO A 436 -1.68 -8.31 17.82
C PRO A 436 -0.90 -9.38 17.07
N ARG A 437 0.24 -9.80 17.63
CA ARG A 437 1.13 -10.81 17.04
C ARG A 437 0.41 -12.13 16.75
N ALA A 438 -0.56 -12.48 17.59
CA ALA A 438 -1.40 -13.68 17.42
C ALA A 438 -2.26 -13.67 16.14
N ARG A 439 -2.44 -12.52 15.49
CA ARG A 439 -3.27 -12.34 14.27
C ARG A 439 -2.45 -11.91 13.05
N ALA A 440 -1.11 -11.93 13.13
CA ALA A 440 -0.23 -11.46 12.06
C ALA A 440 -0.51 -12.12 10.70
N LEU A 441 -0.83 -13.42 10.69
CA LEU A 441 -1.15 -14.14 9.46
C LEU A 441 -2.50 -13.76 8.86
N GLU A 442 -3.49 -13.45 9.70
CA GLU A 442 -4.79 -12.99 9.22
C GLU A 442 -4.69 -11.58 8.62
N ILE A 443 -3.86 -10.72 9.22
CA ILE A 443 -3.59 -9.36 8.72
C ILE A 443 -2.82 -9.39 7.40
N ALA A 444 -1.90 -10.35 7.23
CA ALA A 444 -1.24 -10.58 5.95
C ALA A 444 -2.23 -11.02 4.85
N GLY A 445 -3.30 -11.71 5.24
CA GLY A 445 -4.35 -12.20 4.34
C GLY A 445 -4.11 -13.60 3.80
N ILE A 446 -5.08 -14.10 3.03
CA ILE A 446 -5.12 -15.50 2.58
C ILE A 446 -3.98 -15.82 1.58
N GLU A 447 -3.72 -14.95 0.60
CA GLU A 447 -2.75 -15.22 -0.48
C GLU A 447 -1.31 -15.44 0.04
N PRO A 448 -0.75 -14.58 0.92
CA PRO A 448 0.59 -14.79 1.44
C PRO A 448 0.72 -16.06 2.28
N VAL A 449 -0.33 -16.42 3.04
CA VAL A 449 -0.35 -17.65 3.84
C VAL A 449 -0.41 -18.88 2.94
N LEU A 450 -1.14 -18.83 1.83
CA LEU A 450 -1.13 -19.92 0.83
C LEU A 450 0.23 -20.08 0.13
N ALA A 451 0.95 -18.99 -0.10
CA ALA A 451 2.34 -19.07 -0.58
C ALA A 451 3.25 -19.77 0.45
N LEU A 452 3.06 -19.49 1.74
CA LEU A 452 3.77 -20.19 2.82
C LEU A 452 3.43 -21.68 2.87
N VAL A 453 2.14 -22.05 2.80
CA VAL A 453 1.69 -23.45 2.77
C VAL A 453 2.35 -24.21 1.62
N ARG A 454 2.40 -23.62 0.42
CA ARG A 454 3.08 -24.23 -0.74
C ARG A 454 4.57 -24.41 -0.51
N SER A 455 5.24 -23.41 0.06
CA SER A 455 6.66 -23.52 0.40
C SER A 455 6.94 -24.63 1.41
N HIS A 456 6.09 -24.82 2.42
CA HIS A 456 6.21 -25.94 3.37
C HIS A 456 5.96 -27.30 2.69
N ILE A 457 4.99 -27.38 1.77
CA ILE A 457 4.75 -28.60 0.97
C ILE A 457 5.98 -28.94 0.13
N GLU A 458 6.56 -27.95 -0.57
CA GLU A 458 7.77 -28.12 -1.39
C GLU A 458 8.98 -28.53 -0.55
N ALA A 459 9.07 -28.04 0.69
CA ALA A 459 10.11 -28.42 1.65
C ALA A 459 9.85 -29.78 2.34
N GLY A 460 8.69 -30.40 2.14
CA GLY A 460 8.30 -31.66 2.79
C GLY A 460 7.84 -31.51 4.25
N ASP A 461 7.64 -30.29 4.76
CA ASP A 461 7.16 -30.02 6.11
C ASP A 461 5.62 -30.04 6.16
N VAL A 462 5.06 -31.25 6.20
CA VAL A 462 3.61 -31.49 6.21
C VAL A 462 2.94 -30.88 7.45
N ALA A 463 3.60 -30.92 8.62
CA ALA A 463 3.02 -30.44 9.86
C ALA A 463 2.83 -28.92 9.86
N SER A 464 3.85 -28.17 9.45
CA SER A 464 3.76 -26.71 9.32
C SER A 464 2.77 -26.30 8.22
N ALA A 465 2.73 -27.05 7.10
CA ALA A 465 1.77 -26.81 6.02
C ALA A 465 0.31 -27.01 6.49
N GLN A 466 0.03 -28.09 7.22
CA GLN A 466 -1.30 -28.33 7.80
C GLN A 466 -1.68 -27.27 8.83
N SER A 467 -0.75 -26.88 9.71
CA SER A 467 -0.97 -25.84 10.70
C SER A 467 -1.29 -24.49 10.06
N ALA A 468 -0.51 -24.05 9.08
CA ALA A 468 -0.75 -22.79 8.36
C ALA A 468 -2.07 -22.82 7.58
N LEU A 469 -2.42 -23.97 6.97
CA LEU A 469 -3.70 -24.14 6.29
C LEU A 469 -4.89 -24.09 7.27
N ALA A 470 -4.77 -24.72 8.45
CA ALA A 470 -5.79 -24.67 9.49
C ALA A 470 -6.00 -23.24 10.02
N GLN A 471 -4.95 -22.42 10.08
CA GLN A 471 -5.08 -21.02 10.45
C GLN A 471 -5.88 -20.20 9.43
N ILE A 472 -5.72 -20.47 8.12
CA ILE A 472 -6.57 -19.83 7.09
C ILE A 472 -8.05 -20.13 7.35
N VAL A 473 -8.38 -21.33 7.82
CA VAL A 473 -9.77 -21.70 8.20
C VAL A 473 -10.29 -20.83 9.34
N ALA A 474 -9.44 -20.35 10.24
CA ALA A 474 -9.86 -19.46 11.33
C ALA A 474 -10.09 -18.00 10.89
N PHE A 475 -9.68 -17.60 9.68
CA PHE A 475 -9.82 -16.21 9.24
C PHE A 475 -11.28 -15.79 9.06
N GLY A 476 -11.62 -14.53 9.36
CA GLY A 476 -12.98 -14.02 9.14
C GLY A 476 -13.36 -13.92 7.65
N ALA A 477 -12.41 -13.64 6.77
CA ALA A 477 -12.65 -13.36 5.36
C ALA A 477 -12.88 -14.63 4.50
N ALA A 478 -13.83 -14.59 3.57
CA ALA A 478 -13.97 -15.64 2.56
C ALA A 478 -12.85 -15.57 1.50
N PRO A 479 -12.35 -16.73 1.04
CA PRO A 479 -11.37 -16.78 -0.04
C PRO A 479 -12.00 -16.37 -1.38
N THR A 480 -11.24 -15.68 -2.23
CA THR A 480 -11.60 -15.52 -3.65
C THR A 480 -11.52 -16.86 -4.39
N VAL A 481 -12.11 -16.99 -5.58
CA VAL A 481 -12.08 -18.24 -6.36
C VAL A 481 -10.63 -18.74 -6.62
N PRO A 482 -9.65 -17.91 -7.04
CA PRO A 482 -8.27 -18.38 -7.20
C PRO A 482 -7.61 -18.85 -5.89
N GLN A 483 -7.89 -18.15 -4.77
CA GLN A 483 -7.40 -18.54 -3.45
C GLN A 483 -8.01 -19.85 -2.99
N LEU A 484 -9.31 -20.03 -3.20
CA LEU A 484 -10.02 -21.26 -2.83
C LEU A 484 -9.49 -22.46 -3.61
N VAL A 485 -9.30 -22.33 -4.93
CA VAL A 485 -8.70 -23.38 -5.77
C VAL A 485 -7.33 -23.79 -5.23
N THR A 486 -6.49 -22.82 -4.90
CA THR A 486 -5.15 -23.07 -4.37
C THR A 486 -5.22 -23.74 -3.00
N ALA A 487 -6.06 -23.23 -2.09
CA ALA A 487 -6.20 -23.74 -0.72
C ALA A 487 -6.74 -25.17 -0.68
N VAL A 488 -7.76 -25.48 -1.49
CA VAL A 488 -8.33 -26.83 -1.60
C VAL A 488 -7.32 -27.79 -2.21
N THR A 489 -6.56 -27.37 -3.23
CA THR A 489 -5.49 -28.19 -3.81
C THR A 489 -4.44 -28.54 -2.75
N CYS A 490 -3.98 -27.57 -1.96
CA CYS A 490 -3.09 -27.83 -0.83
C CYS A 490 -3.72 -28.78 0.21
N ALA A 491 -5.00 -28.59 0.54
CA ALA A 491 -5.70 -29.43 1.49
C ALA A 491 -5.78 -30.90 1.05
N VAL A 492 -6.06 -31.15 -0.24
CA VAL A 492 -6.06 -32.50 -0.84
C VAL A 492 -4.67 -33.13 -0.77
N THR A 493 -3.62 -32.39 -1.14
CA THR A 493 -2.23 -32.87 -1.04
C THR A 493 -1.84 -33.23 0.40
N LEU A 494 -2.34 -32.49 1.38
CA LEU A 494 -2.07 -32.68 2.80
C LEU A 494 -3.04 -33.65 3.50
N ASN A 495 -4.00 -34.23 2.78
CA ASN A 495 -5.11 -35.03 3.32
C ASN A 495 -5.88 -34.34 4.47
N ALA A 496 -6.07 -33.01 4.37
CA ALA A 496 -6.71 -32.18 5.39
C ALA A 496 -8.19 -31.94 5.09
N GLN A 497 -9.03 -32.95 5.32
CA GLN A 497 -10.46 -32.94 4.98
C GLN A 497 -11.22 -31.76 5.62
N ASP A 498 -11.05 -31.55 6.93
CA ASP A 498 -11.77 -30.52 7.68
C ASP A 498 -11.46 -29.12 7.17
N ALA A 499 -10.20 -28.87 6.79
CA ALA A 499 -9.79 -27.58 6.25
C ALA A 499 -10.40 -27.32 4.86
N ALA A 500 -10.38 -28.33 3.97
CA ALA A 500 -10.99 -28.22 2.65
C ALA A 500 -12.50 -27.90 2.75
N LEU A 501 -13.21 -28.65 3.60
CA LEU A 501 -14.65 -28.51 3.80
C LEU A 501 -15.01 -27.16 4.44
N ALA A 502 -14.25 -26.69 5.43
CA ALA A 502 -14.50 -25.41 6.08
C ALA A 502 -14.31 -24.22 5.12
N LEU A 503 -13.29 -24.26 4.26
CA LEU A 503 -13.04 -23.22 3.25
C LEU A 503 -14.15 -23.19 2.18
N LEU A 504 -14.59 -24.36 1.70
CA LEU A 504 -15.70 -24.47 0.74
C LEU A 504 -17.01 -23.94 1.35
N ARG A 505 -17.31 -24.30 2.61
CA ARG A 505 -18.47 -23.79 3.34
C ARG A 505 -18.45 -22.27 3.47
N ARG A 506 -17.29 -21.68 3.82
CA ARG A 506 -17.18 -20.21 3.97
C ARG A 506 -17.34 -19.49 2.63
N TRP A 507 -16.65 -19.95 1.59
CA TRP A 507 -16.83 -19.38 0.25
C TRP A 507 -18.28 -19.41 -0.21
N GLY A 508 -18.94 -20.55 -0.03
CA GLY A 508 -20.32 -20.74 -0.47
C GLY A 508 -21.30 -19.80 0.22
N LYS A 509 -21.18 -19.59 1.54
CA LYS A 509 -22.01 -18.64 2.30
C LYS A 509 -21.92 -17.22 1.74
N ASP A 510 -20.71 -16.72 1.50
CA ASP A 510 -20.51 -15.37 0.98
C ASP A 510 -20.98 -15.24 -0.47
N ALA A 511 -20.75 -16.27 -1.29
CA ALA A 511 -21.24 -16.31 -2.67
C ALA A 511 -22.77 -16.30 -2.74
N THR A 512 -23.47 -17.01 -1.85
CA THR A 512 -24.93 -16.94 -1.74
C THR A 512 -25.43 -15.59 -1.25
N ALA A 513 -24.75 -14.96 -0.28
CA ALA A 513 -25.12 -13.62 0.19
C ALA A 513 -24.98 -12.58 -0.93
N ALA A 514 -23.91 -12.66 -1.72
CA ALA A 514 -23.71 -11.79 -2.88
C ALA A 514 -24.75 -11.99 -3.99
N ALA A 515 -25.30 -13.20 -4.13
CA ALA A 515 -26.35 -13.52 -5.11
C ALA A 515 -27.76 -13.03 -4.70
N LEU A 516 -27.98 -12.74 -3.40
CA LEU A 516 -29.27 -12.27 -2.86
C LEU A 516 -29.44 -10.75 -2.89
N VAL A 517 -28.40 -9.99 -3.24
CA VAL A 517 -28.50 -8.54 -3.45
C VAL A 517 -29.17 -8.30 -4.82
N PRO A 518 -30.34 -7.62 -4.90
CA PRO A 518 -30.96 -7.30 -6.19
C PRO A 518 -29.98 -6.47 -7.01
N ARG A 519 -29.55 -6.99 -8.15
CA ARG A 519 -28.89 -6.17 -9.16
C ARG A 519 -29.99 -5.36 -9.84
N GLU A 520 -29.93 -4.04 -9.71
CA GLU A 520 -30.73 -3.14 -10.53
C GLU A 520 -30.56 -3.55 -12.00
N GLU A 521 -31.70 -3.85 -12.61
CA GLU A 521 -31.84 -4.23 -14.01
C GLU A 521 -31.65 -2.97 -14.85
N ASP A 522 -30.46 -2.80 -15.43
CA ASP A 522 -30.33 -2.06 -16.68
C ASP A 522 -30.54 -3.06 -17.82
N ASP A 523 -31.79 -3.13 -18.25
CA ASP A 523 -32.19 -3.65 -19.55
C ASP A 523 -31.58 -2.74 -20.63
N ASP A 524 -30.50 -3.20 -21.25
CA ASP A 524 -30.26 -3.16 -22.70
C ASP A 524 -28.77 -3.48 -23.01
N GLU A 525 -28.53 -4.22 -24.10
CA GLU A 525 -27.24 -4.70 -24.64
C GLU A 525 -26.60 -5.96 -24.01
N TRP A 526 -27.07 -7.12 -24.48
CA TRP A 526 -26.57 -8.47 -24.12
C TRP A 526 -25.14 -8.83 -24.64
N GLU A 527 -24.39 -7.94 -25.30
CA GLU A 527 -23.08 -8.33 -25.86
C GLU A 527 -21.94 -7.29 -25.70
N THR A 528 -21.79 -6.60 -24.57
CA THR A 528 -20.54 -5.83 -24.32
C THR A 528 -20.01 -5.78 -22.88
N SER A 529 -20.62 -6.45 -21.88
CA SER A 529 -20.02 -6.50 -20.54
C SER A 529 -18.93 -7.59 -20.44
N LYS A 530 -17.67 -7.18 -20.66
CA LYS A 530 -16.46 -7.94 -20.24
C LYS A 530 -16.31 -7.97 -18.71
N THR A 531 -17.39 -8.18 -17.96
CA THR A 531 -17.30 -8.56 -16.54
C THR A 531 -16.87 -10.01 -16.48
N ARG A 532 -15.62 -10.23 -16.05
CA ARG A 532 -14.93 -11.51 -15.85
C ARG A 532 -15.85 -12.53 -15.14
N LYS A 533 -16.59 -13.36 -15.88
CA LYS A 533 -17.21 -14.55 -15.29
C LYS A 533 -16.07 -15.39 -14.69
N PRO A 534 -16.12 -15.77 -13.40
CA PRO A 534 -15.05 -16.55 -12.78
C PRO A 534 -14.84 -17.83 -13.59
N LYS A 535 -13.58 -18.22 -13.81
CA LYS A 535 -13.26 -19.52 -14.40
C LYS A 535 -13.71 -20.58 -13.40
N LEU A 536 -14.91 -21.13 -13.58
CA LEU A 536 -15.52 -22.15 -12.70
C LEU A 536 -14.96 -23.55 -12.95
N ALA A 537 -14.29 -23.78 -14.08
CA ALA A 537 -13.71 -25.09 -14.42
C ALA A 537 -12.67 -25.58 -13.39
N PRO A 538 -11.66 -24.77 -12.97
CA PRO A 538 -10.74 -25.19 -11.91
C PRO A 538 -11.44 -25.51 -10.58
N LEU A 539 -12.54 -24.81 -10.27
CA LEU A 539 -13.31 -25.08 -9.05
C LEU A 539 -14.04 -26.42 -9.16
N ILE A 540 -14.62 -26.73 -10.32
CA ILE A 540 -15.26 -28.02 -10.58
C ILE A 540 -14.25 -29.17 -10.40
N ASP A 541 -13.05 -29.04 -10.97
CA ASP A 541 -12.00 -30.05 -10.86
C ASP A 541 -11.55 -30.22 -9.40
N CYS A 542 -11.38 -29.13 -8.66
CA CYS A 542 -11.04 -29.18 -7.24
C CYS A 542 -12.14 -29.83 -6.39
N VAL A 543 -13.42 -29.47 -6.60
CA VAL A 543 -14.53 -30.07 -5.86
C VAL A 543 -14.66 -31.54 -6.22
N ALA A 544 -14.48 -31.92 -7.49
CA ALA A 544 -14.46 -33.32 -7.90
C ALA A 544 -13.31 -34.10 -7.26
N ALA A 545 -12.12 -33.51 -7.15
CA ALA A 545 -10.99 -34.09 -6.43
C ALA A 545 -11.32 -34.28 -4.95
N VAL A 546 -11.91 -33.28 -4.27
CA VAL A 546 -12.37 -33.40 -2.88
C VAL A 546 -13.38 -34.55 -2.74
N ILE A 547 -14.36 -34.65 -3.64
CA ILE A 547 -15.35 -35.73 -3.62
C ILE A 547 -14.68 -37.10 -3.78
N SER A 548 -13.71 -37.19 -4.70
CA SER A 548 -12.98 -38.43 -4.97
C SER A 548 -12.02 -38.82 -3.85
N THR A 549 -11.35 -37.86 -3.23
CA THR A 549 -10.36 -38.11 -2.15
C THR A 549 -11.05 -38.42 -0.83
N PHE A 550 -12.21 -37.82 -0.55
CA PHE A 550 -12.91 -37.93 0.74
C PHE A 550 -14.28 -38.65 0.65
N GLU A 551 -14.48 -39.44 -0.40
CA GLU A 551 -15.51 -40.48 -0.54
C GLU A 551 -16.99 -40.07 -0.38
N TRP A 552 -17.40 -38.88 -0.85
CA TRP A 552 -18.81 -38.40 -0.83
C TRP A 552 -19.58 -38.68 0.48
N THR A 553 -18.89 -38.55 1.62
CA THR A 553 -19.44 -38.76 2.96
C THR A 553 -20.50 -37.71 3.33
N GLU A 554 -21.29 -37.96 4.39
CA GLU A 554 -22.33 -37.01 4.85
C GLU A 554 -21.81 -35.56 5.06
N PRO A 555 -20.62 -35.32 5.63
CA PRO A 555 -20.06 -33.96 5.71
C PRO A 555 -19.76 -33.33 4.35
N VAL A 556 -19.28 -34.12 3.39
CA VAL A 556 -19.00 -33.66 2.02
C VAL A 556 -20.30 -33.29 1.31
N GLN A 557 -21.34 -34.13 1.48
CA GLN A 557 -22.68 -33.89 0.94
C GLN A 557 -23.28 -32.61 1.51
N GLU A 558 -23.26 -32.43 2.84
CA GLU A 558 -23.78 -31.23 3.49
C GLU A 558 -23.10 -29.98 2.94
N VAL A 559 -21.77 -29.99 2.82
CA VAL A 559 -21.03 -28.82 2.35
C VAL A 559 -21.32 -28.52 0.89
N VAL A 560 -21.24 -29.53 0.02
CA VAL A 560 -21.39 -29.34 -1.42
C VAL A 560 -22.81 -28.94 -1.77
N LEU A 561 -23.83 -29.62 -1.25
CA LEU A 561 -25.22 -29.34 -1.60
C LEU A 561 -25.72 -28.03 -1.01
N LYS A 562 -25.32 -27.70 0.22
CA LYS A 562 -25.83 -26.51 0.93
C LYS A 562 -25.09 -25.23 0.57
N TYR A 563 -23.78 -25.29 0.34
CA TYR A 563 -22.97 -24.07 0.17
C TYR A 563 -22.33 -23.97 -1.21
N VAL A 564 -21.98 -25.09 -1.86
CA VAL A 564 -21.29 -25.05 -3.16
C VAL A 564 -22.27 -25.02 -4.33
N VAL A 565 -23.32 -25.84 -4.32
CA VAL A 565 -24.30 -25.90 -5.42
C VAL A 565 -25.04 -24.59 -5.66
N PRO A 566 -25.65 -23.92 -4.65
CA PRO A 566 -26.49 -22.76 -4.89
C PRO A 566 -25.80 -21.63 -5.71
N PRO A 567 -24.53 -21.27 -5.45
CA PRO A 567 -23.84 -20.24 -6.24
C PRO A 567 -23.24 -20.74 -7.57
N LEU A 568 -23.13 -22.06 -7.82
CA LEU A 568 -22.47 -22.62 -9.01
C LEU A 568 -23.29 -22.45 -10.31
N GLY A 569 -24.62 -22.31 -10.21
CA GLY A 569 -25.51 -22.32 -11.35
C GLY A 569 -25.58 -23.67 -12.08
N TYR A 570 -26.60 -23.85 -12.92
CA TYR A 570 -26.90 -25.16 -13.53
C TYR A 570 -25.77 -25.73 -14.39
N ASP A 571 -25.02 -24.88 -15.09
CA ASP A 571 -23.89 -25.28 -15.92
C ASP A 571 -22.80 -26.01 -15.14
N ALA A 572 -22.41 -25.47 -13.98
CA ALA A 572 -21.32 -26.01 -13.20
C ALA A 572 -21.78 -27.21 -12.36
N VAL A 573 -23.05 -27.26 -11.93
CA VAL A 573 -23.63 -28.43 -11.27
C VAL A 573 -23.60 -29.65 -12.20
N VAL A 574 -23.99 -29.48 -13.46
CA VAL A 574 -23.94 -30.55 -14.47
C VAL A 574 -22.51 -30.99 -14.78
N GLN A 575 -21.58 -30.03 -14.88
CA GLN A 575 -20.17 -30.35 -15.10
C GLN A 575 -19.58 -31.12 -13.91
N LEU A 576 -19.86 -30.68 -12.68
CA LEU A 576 -19.44 -31.37 -11.47
C LEU A 576 -20.02 -32.78 -11.39
N ALA A 577 -21.30 -32.94 -11.72
CA ALA A 577 -21.95 -34.24 -11.77
C ALA A 577 -21.30 -35.20 -12.76
N ALA A 578 -20.77 -34.70 -13.88
CA ALA A 578 -20.08 -35.53 -14.88
C ALA A 578 -18.67 -35.97 -14.45
N VAL A 579 -17.97 -35.18 -13.64
CA VAL A 579 -16.60 -35.48 -13.19
C VAL A 579 -16.53 -36.10 -11.79
N ALA A 580 -17.64 -36.15 -11.05
CA ALA A 580 -17.72 -36.71 -9.70
C ALA A 580 -18.78 -37.84 -9.61
N PRO A 581 -18.46 -39.08 -10.07
CA PRO A 581 -19.40 -40.20 -10.14
C PRO A 581 -20.14 -40.52 -8.83
N ALA A 582 -19.45 -40.38 -7.70
CA ALA A 582 -20.02 -40.64 -6.37
C ALA A 582 -21.14 -39.64 -6.00
N ALA A 583 -21.11 -38.42 -6.56
CA ALA A 583 -22.06 -37.35 -6.26
C ALA A 583 -23.17 -37.20 -7.31
N THR A 584 -23.02 -37.84 -8.48
CA THR A 584 -23.82 -37.57 -9.66
C THR A 584 -25.32 -37.67 -9.44
N ALA A 585 -25.81 -38.75 -8.81
CA ALA A 585 -27.25 -38.94 -8.59
C ALA A 585 -27.86 -37.81 -7.77
N THR A 586 -27.18 -37.39 -6.71
CA THR A 586 -27.63 -36.32 -5.80
C THR A 586 -27.56 -34.95 -6.47
N LEU A 587 -26.49 -34.67 -7.23
CA LEU A 587 -26.33 -33.40 -7.93
C LEU A 587 -27.36 -33.21 -9.07
N LEU A 588 -27.75 -34.30 -9.73
CA LEU A 588 -28.73 -34.25 -10.81
C LEU A 588 -30.19 -34.28 -10.33
N ASP A 589 -30.44 -34.57 -9.05
CA ASP A 589 -31.76 -34.46 -8.43
C ASP A 589 -32.15 -33.00 -8.14
N ILE A 590 -31.16 -32.10 -8.09
CA ILE A 590 -31.35 -30.69 -7.82
C ILE A 590 -32.25 -30.06 -8.91
N SER A 591 -33.35 -29.43 -8.49
CA SER A 591 -34.37 -28.94 -9.40
C SER A 591 -33.89 -27.79 -10.31
N GLY A 592 -34.29 -27.82 -11.59
CA GLY A 592 -34.21 -26.67 -12.50
C GLY A 592 -33.17 -26.75 -13.63
N TRP A 593 -32.12 -27.57 -13.52
CA TRP A 593 -31.12 -27.69 -14.60
C TRP A 593 -31.71 -28.37 -15.85
N LYS A 594 -32.70 -29.26 -15.67
CA LYS A 594 -33.40 -29.99 -16.74
C LYS A 594 -34.18 -29.08 -17.71
N THR A 595 -34.37 -27.82 -17.33
CA THR A 595 -35.06 -26.78 -18.13
C THR A 595 -34.18 -25.57 -18.39
N ALA A 596 -32.91 -25.59 -17.98
CA ALA A 596 -32.00 -24.46 -18.07
C ALA A 596 -31.34 -24.36 -19.46
N LYS A 597 -31.01 -23.13 -19.88
CA LYS A 597 -30.16 -22.89 -21.06
C LYS A 597 -28.71 -23.16 -20.71
N LEU A 598 -28.24 -24.38 -20.99
CA LEU A 598 -26.89 -24.82 -20.66
C LEU A 598 -25.84 -24.35 -21.67
N SER A 599 -24.63 -24.04 -21.21
CA SER A 599 -23.51 -23.77 -22.13
C SER A 599 -23.02 -25.03 -22.85
N LEU A 600 -22.20 -24.82 -23.87
CA LEU A 600 -21.52 -25.90 -24.59
C LEU A 600 -20.71 -26.82 -23.65
N ALA A 601 -20.04 -26.27 -22.63
CA ALA A 601 -19.26 -27.08 -21.69
C ALA A 601 -20.17 -27.98 -20.86
N ALA A 602 -21.26 -27.41 -20.32
CA ALA A 602 -22.26 -28.17 -19.59
C ALA A 602 -22.94 -29.23 -20.47
N LEU A 603 -23.29 -28.92 -21.72
CA LEU A 603 -23.88 -29.89 -22.64
C LEU A 603 -22.94 -31.04 -22.99
N LYS A 604 -21.62 -30.80 -23.08
CA LYS A 604 -20.66 -31.90 -23.22
C LYS A 604 -20.71 -32.82 -22.00
N SER A 605 -20.78 -32.26 -20.80
CA SER A 605 -20.95 -33.03 -19.56
C SER A 605 -22.30 -33.75 -19.49
N VAL A 606 -23.41 -33.14 -19.93
CA VAL A 606 -24.69 -33.86 -20.05
C VAL A 606 -24.57 -35.02 -21.03
N TYR A 607 -23.87 -34.82 -22.14
CA TYR A 607 -23.64 -35.89 -23.11
C TYR A 607 -22.80 -37.02 -22.50
N ASP A 608 -21.73 -36.70 -21.77
CA ASP A 608 -20.90 -37.71 -21.09
C ASP A 608 -21.75 -38.51 -20.08
N LEU A 609 -22.62 -37.82 -19.34
CA LEU A 609 -23.61 -38.45 -18.46
C LEU A 609 -24.65 -39.29 -19.21
N THR A 610 -24.98 -38.93 -20.44
CA THR A 610 -25.88 -39.70 -21.33
C THR A 610 -25.20 -40.98 -21.80
N VAL A 611 -23.90 -40.92 -22.12
CA VAL A 611 -23.10 -42.07 -22.54
C VAL A 611 -23.04 -43.13 -21.45
N VAL A 612 -22.92 -42.72 -20.18
CA VAL A 612 -22.91 -43.63 -19.03
C VAL A 612 -24.30 -44.02 -18.53
N GLY A 613 -25.37 -43.61 -19.23
CA GLY A 613 -26.75 -44.00 -18.93
C GLY A 613 -27.37 -43.29 -17.72
N ILE A 614 -26.74 -42.22 -17.23
CA ILE A 614 -27.22 -41.44 -16.08
C ILE A 614 -28.25 -40.40 -16.52
N VAL A 615 -28.04 -39.77 -17.67
CA VAL A 615 -28.99 -38.83 -18.27
C VAL A 615 -29.67 -39.47 -19.47
N ASP A 616 -31.00 -39.34 -19.52
CA ASP A 616 -31.77 -39.80 -20.66
C ASP A 616 -31.43 -39.01 -21.94
N GLY A 617 -31.31 -39.73 -23.06
CA GLY A 617 -30.94 -39.13 -24.35
C GLY A 617 -31.96 -38.12 -24.86
N ALA A 618 -33.26 -38.29 -24.59
CA ALA A 618 -34.27 -37.30 -24.97
C ALA A 618 -34.18 -36.04 -24.09
N LEU A 619 -33.86 -36.16 -22.81
CA LEU A 619 -33.57 -35.00 -21.95
C LEU A 619 -32.35 -34.23 -22.46
N PHE A 620 -31.27 -34.92 -22.81
CA PHE A 620 -30.09 -34.28 -23.40
C PHE A 620 -30.43 -33.48 -24.66
N LEU A 621 -31.17 -34.08 -25.60
CA LEU A 621 -31.56 -33.42 -26.85
C LEU A 621 -32.46 -32.20 -26.61
N LYS A 622 -33.38 -32.30 -25.65
CA LYS A 622 -34.21 -31.16 -25.21
C LYS A 622 -33.35 -30.02 -24.67
N LEU A 623 -32.32 -30.33 -23.87
CA LEU A 623 -31.39 -29.33 -23.35
C LEU A 623 -30.57 -28.66 -24.47
N VAL A 624 -30.09 -29.44 -25.45
CA VAL A 624 -29.38 -28.90 -26.61
C VAL A 624 -30.27 -27.97 -27.44
N GLN A 625 -31.53 -28.34 -27.63
CA GLN A 625 -32.51 -27.50 -28.32
C GLN A 625 -32.75 -26.19 -27.55
N SER A 626 -32.93 -26.28 -26.22
CA SER A 626 -33.16 -25.11 -25.37
C SER A 626 -31.96 -24.14 -25.33
N ALA A 627 -30.74 -24.68 -25.47
CA ALA A 627 -29.51 -23.89 -25.43
C ALA A 627 -29.29 -23.03 -26.68
N MET A 628 -30.07 -23.23 -27.75
CA MET A 628 -30.01 -22.46 -29.01
C MET A 628 -28.55 -22.26 -29.49
N LEU A 629 -27.74 -23.33 -29.42
CA LEU A 629 -26.32 -23.25 -29.71
C LEU A 629 -26.08 -22.63 -31.09
N SER A 630 -25.03 -21.82 -31.25
CA SER A 630 -24.59 -21.40 -32.60
C SER A 630 -24.12 -22.62 -33.40
N TYR A 631 -24.02 -22.49 -34.73
CA TYR A 631 -23.48 -23.56 -35.58
C TYR A 631 -22.13 -24.06 -35.07
N GLY A 632 -21.21 -23.15 -34.71
CA GLY A 632 -19.89 -23.51 -34.19
C GLY A 632 -19.94 -24.26 -32.86
N LYS A 633 -20.81 -23.83 -31.92
CA LYS A 633 -20.99 -24.52 -30.65
C LYS A 633 -21.62 -25.90 -30.84
N LEU A 634 -22.64 -26.03 -31.68
CA LEU A 634 -23.26 -27.32 -31.98
C LEU A 634 -22.27 -28.26 -32.72
N ALA A 635 -21.45 -27.72 -33.62
CA ALA A 635 -20.36 -28.46 -34.26
C ALA A 635 -19.35 -29.00 -33.23
N THR A 636 -18.98 -28.19 -32.23
CA THR A 636 -18.09 -28.65 -31.17
C THR A 636 -18.76 -29.70 -30.26
N LEU A 637 -20.06 -29.55 -29.98
CA LEU A 637 -20.81 -30.54 -29.21
C LEU A 637 -20.94 -31.85 -29.99
N MET A 638 -21.24 -31.79 -31.28
CA MET A 638 -21.29 -32.95 -32.18
C MET A 638 -19.94 -33.67 -32.21
N LYS A 639 -18.82 -32.95 -32.35
CA LYS A 639 -17.48 -33.58 -32.33
C LYS A 639 -17.20 -34.29 -31.01
N HIS A 640 -17.63 -33.70 -29.90
CA HIS A 640 -17.55 -34.35 -28.59
C HIS A 640 -18.43 -35.60 -28.54
N ALA A 641 -19.66 -35.50 -29.06
CA ALA A 641 -20.62 -36.58 -29.06
C ALA A 641 -20.19 -37.77 -29.91
N GLN A 642 -19.53 -37.52 -31.03
CA GLN A 642 -19.03 -38.55 -31.96
C GLN A 642 -18.02 -39.52 -31.37
N ARG A 643 -17.42 -39.21 -30.22
CA ARG A 643 -16.59 -40.15 -29.48
C ARG A 643 -17.36 -41.41 -29.04
N HIS A 644 -18.69 -41.31 -28.97
CA HIS A 644 -19.58 -42.38 -28.52
C HIS A 644 -20.73 -42.57 -29.52
N ARG A 645 -21.03 -43.83 -29.89
CA ARG A 645 -22.08 -44.16 -30.88
C ARG A 645 -23.47 -44.20 -30.24
N THR A 646 -23.95 -43.08 -29.72
CA THR A 646 -25.29 -42.97 -29.09
C THR A 646 -26.34 -42.45 -30.08
N ASP A 647 -27.62 -42.74 -29.83
CA ASP A 647 -28.72 -42.17 -30.64
C ASP A 647 -28.81 -40.65 -30.46
N ALA A 648 -28.47 -40.14 -29.28
CA ALA A 648 -28.30 -38.70 -29.04
C ALA A 648 -27.26 -38.08 -29.98
N ALA A 649 -26.12 -38.73 -30.20
CA ALA A 649 -25.12 -38.26 -31.17
C ALA A 649 -25.66 -38.24 -32.60
N LYS A 650 -26.45 -39.25 -32.99
CA LYS A 650 -27.10 -39.27 -34.31
C LYS A 650 -28.04 -38.08 -34.49
N VAL A 651 -28.90 -37.81 -33.50
CA VAL A 651 -29.82 -36.67 -33.55
C VAL A 651 -29.06 -35.33 -33.56
N LEU A 652 -27.94 -35.22 -32.83
CA LEU A 652 -27.08 -34.03 -32.91
C LEU A 652 -26.47 -33.82 -34.30
N MET A 653 -25.95 -34.89 -34.91
CA MET A 653 -25.41 -34.83 -36.26
C MET A 653 -26.51 -34.45 -37.26
N LEU A 654 -27.72 -35.00 -37.11
CA LEU A 654 -28.88 -34.64 -37.95
C LEU A 654 -29.27 -33.17 -37.76
N THR A 655 -29.33 -32.71 -36.51
CA THR A 655 -29.66 -31.31 -36.19
C THR A 655 -28.62 -30.35 -36.77
N LEU A 656 -27.33 -30.69 -36.70
CA LEU A 656 -26.26 -29.88 -37.27
C LEU A 656 -26.29 -29.92 -38.81
N ALA A 657 -26.53 -31.10 -39.40
CA ALA A 657 -26.64 -31.28 -40.84
C ALA A 657 -27.78 -30.44 -41.44
N GLN A 658 -28.89 -30.27 -40.71
CA GLN A 658 -30.03 -29.49 -41.15
C GLN A 658 -29.88 -27.97 -40.96
N ARG A 659 -28.83 -27.50 -40.28
CA ARG A 659 -28.61 -26.06 -40.05
C ARG A 659 -27.90 -25.39 -41.22
N PRO A 660 -28.20 -24.11 -41.49
CA PRO A 660 -27.46 -23.33 -42.49
C PRO A 660 -25.95 -23.38 -42.20
N PRO A 661 -25.12 -23.60 -43.23
CA PRO A 661 -23.68 -23.70 -43.06
C PRO A 661 -23.09 -22.39 -42.55
N ASN A 662 -22.07 -22.53 -41.71
CA ASN A 662 -21.26 -21.42 -41.20
C ASN A 662 -19.84 -21.48 -41.79
N ALA A 663 -19.39 -20.37 -42.39
CA ALA A 663 -18.09 -20.30 -43.07
C ALA A 663 -16.89 -20.72 -42.25
N LYS A 664 -16.92 -20.51 -40.93
CA LYS A 664 -15.81 -20.83 -40.03
C LYS A 664 -15.78 -22.30 -39.57
N HIS A 665 -16.94 -22.96 -39.49
CA HIS A 665 -17.07 -24.22 -38.77
C HIS A 665 -17.51 -25.41 -39.63
N THR A 666 -18.15 -25.16 -40.78
CA THR A 666 -18.78 -26.20 -41.62
C THR A 666 -17.79 -27.20 -42.17
N ALA A 667 -16.66 -26.73 -42.73
CA ALA A 667 -15.59 -27.60 -43.19
C ALA A 667 -15.07 -28.52 -42.08
N GLY A 668 -14.95 -28.00 -40.85
CA GLY A 668 -14.45 -28.75 -39.71
C GLY A 668 -15.34 -29.92 -39.26
N VAL A 669 -16.61 -29.99 -39.69
CA VAL A 669 -17.54 -31.10 -39.41
C VAL A 669 -17.96 -31.86 -40.67
N ALA A 670 -17.41 -31.50 -41.84
CA ALA A 670 -17.81 -32.04 -43.13
C ALA A 670 -17.62 -33.55 -43.21
N LEU A 671 -16.41 -34.03 -42.88
CA LEU A 671 -16.11 -35.46 -42.88
C LEU A 671 -17.09 -36.23 -41.98
N SER A 672 -17.28 -35.71 -40.77
CA SER A 672 -18.18 -36.23 -39.75
C SER A 672 -19.63 -36.40 -40.22
N LEU A 673 -20.18 -35.41 -40.93
CA LEU A 673 -21.57 -35.41 -41.39
C LEU A 673 -21.76 -36.17 -42.71
N LEU A 674 -20.76 -36.15 -43.60
CA LEU A 674 -20.80 -36.87 -44.88
C LEU A 674 -20.51 -38.37 -44.73
N SER A 675 -19.80 -38.77 -43.68
CA SER A 675 -19.53 -40.19 -43.39
C SER A 675 -20.76 -40.95 -42.90
N SER A 676 -21.79 -40.25 -42.43
CA SER A 676 -22.99 -40.87 -41.85
C SER A 676 -24.14 -40.88 -42.87
N PRO A 677 -24.66 -42.07 -43.26
CA PRO A 677 -25.72 -42.20 -44.27
C PRO A 677 -27.01 -41.43 -43.94
N GLU A 678 -27.31 -41.28 -42.65
CA GLU A 678 -28.51 -40.58 -42.18
C GLU A 678 -28.35 -39.06 -42.30
N THR A 679 -27.13 -38.54 -42.08
CA THR A 679 -26.88 -37.10 -41.96
C THR A 679 -26.39 -36.48 -43.25
N ALA A 680 -25.70 -37.26 -44.09
CA ALA A 680 -25.12 -36.80 -45.33
C ALA A 680 -26.16 -36.17 -46.29
N PRO A 681 -27.37 -36.75 -46.50
CA PRO A 681 -28.38 -36.14 -47.37
C PRO A 681 -28.85 -34.77 -46.87
N HIS A 682 -29.07 -34.64 -45.56
CA HIS A 682 -29.49 -33.37 -44.94
C HIS A 682 -28.39 -32.32 -45.00
N PHE A 683 -27.13 -32.73 -44.79
CA PHE A 683 -25.99 -31.82 -44.81
C PHE A 683 -25.73 -31.26 -46.22
N VAL A 684 -25.78 -32.12 -47.24
CA VAL A 684 -25.68 -31.69 -48.64
C VAL A 684 -26.84 -30.78 -49.00
N GLN A 685 -28.08 -31.13 -48.61
CA GLN A 685 -29.23 -30.27 -48.87
C GLN A 685 -29.10 -28.89 -48.20
N SER A 686 -28.55 -28.81 -46.99
CA SER A 686 -28.30 -27.54 -46.32
C SER A 686 -27.27 -26.68 -47.05
N LEU A 687 -26.16 -27.28 -47.52
CA LEU A 687 -25.13 -26.60 -48.32
C LEU A 687 -25.70 -26.08 -49.64
N VAL A 688 -26.45 -26.93 -50.36
CA VAL A 688 -27.08 -26.56 -51.64
C VAL A 688 -28.07 -25.41 -51.48
N ARG A 689 -28.78 -25.35 -50.36
CA ARG A 689 -29.75 -24.27 -50.09
C ARG A 689 -29.11 -22.95 -49.71
N ALA A 690 -27.90 -22.97 -49.16
CA ALA A 690 -27.29 -21.80 -48.53
C ALA A 690 -26.11 -21.22 -49.31
N CYS A 691 -25.49 -21.99 -50.20
CA CYS A 691 -24.33 -21.57 -50.98
C CYS A 691 -24.77 -21.39 -52.45
N ASP A 692 -25.09 -20.18 -52.87
CA ASP A 692 -25.58 -19.86 -54.22
C ASP A 692 -24.55 -19.10 -55.08
N SER A 693 -23.42 -18.69 -54.49
CA SER A 693 -22.39 -17.94 -55.19
C SER A 693 -21.18 -18.81 -55.56
N PRO A 694 -20.63 -18.65 -56.77
CA PRO A 694 -19.37 -19.27 -57.14
C PRO A 694 -18.16 -18.77 -56.34
N THR A 695 -18.28 -17.61 -55.68
CA THR A 695 -17.28 -17.06 -54.75
C THR A 695 -17.36 -17.64 -53.33
N ASP A 696 -18.38 -18.48 -53.04
CA ASP A 696 -18.56 -19.10 -51.72
C ASP A 696 -17.39 -20.05 -51.40
N LYS A 697 -16.74 -19.81 -50.27
CA LYS A 697 -15.58 -20.59 -49.79
C LYS A 697 -15.98 -21.83 -48.99
N ILE A 698 -17.24 -21.97 -48.62
CA ILE A 698 -17.77 -23.06 -47.77
C ILE A 698 -17.71 -24.37 -48.52
N VAL A 699 -18.32 -24.46 -49.71
CA VAL A 699 -18.38 -25.73 -50.46
C VAL A 699 -16.97 -26.23 -50.85
N PRO A 700 -16.06 -25.38 -51.37
CA PRO A 700 -14.65 -25.78 -51.57
C PRO A 700 -13.99 -26.31 -50.29
N ALA A 701 -14.15 -25.60 -49.17
CA ALA A 701 -13.55 -26.02 -47.89
C ALA A 701 -14.16 -27.32 -47.35
N VAL A 702 -15.44 -27.57 -47.59
CA VAL A 702 -16.13 -28.83 -47.23
C VAL A 702 -15.63 -30.00 -48.07
N LEU A 703 -15.50 -29.82 -49.39
CA LEU A 703 -14.98 -30.85 -50.29
C LEU A 703 -13.53 -31.21 -49.93
N GLU A 704 -12.70 -30.21 -49.65
CA GLU A 704 -11.33 -30.42 -49.21
C GLU A 704 -11.27 -31.16 -47.86
N ALA A 705 -12.05 -30.72 -46.88
CA ALA A 705 -12.06 -31.30 -45.54
C ALA A 705 -12.69 -32.71 -45.46
N ALA A 706 -13.42 -33.15 -46.48
CA ALA A 706 -14.11 -34.44 -46.52
C ALA A 706 -13.68 -35.33 -47.69
N ARG A 707 -12.47 -35.13 -48.24
CA ARG A 707 -11.94 -35.88 -49.38
C ARG A 707 -11.95 -37.41 -49.17
N ASP A 708 -11.81 -37.85 -47.93
CA ASP A 708 -11.82 -39.26 -47.54
C ASP A 708 -13.13 -39.98 -47.85
N VAL A 709 -14.24 -39.25 -47.97
CA VAL A 709 -15.57 -39.78 -48.33
C VAL A 709 -15.95 -39.49 -49.78
N SER A 710 -14.97 -39.25 -50.65
CA SER A 710 -15.17 -38.98 -52.08
C SER A 710 -15.90 -40.07 -52.87
N SER A 711 -15.92 -41.31 -52.35
CA SER A 711 -16.65 -42.43 -52.91
C SER A 711 -18.15 -42.43 -52.57
N THR A 712 -18.60 -41.58 -51.66
CA THR A 712 -20.01 -41.49 -51.23
C THR A 712 -20.85 -40.70 -52.23
N GLU A 713 -22.12 -41.10 -52.40
CA GLU A 713 -23.01 -40.42 -53.35
C GLU A 713 -23.26 -38.95 -52.96
N GLN A 714 -23.38 -38.68 -51.66
CA GLN A 714 -23.60 -37.32 -51.15
C GLN A 714 -22.40 -36.40 -51.41
N TYR A 715 -21.17 -36.90 -51.30
CA TYR A 715 -19.98 -36.14 -51.71
C TYR A 715 -20.01 -35.82 -53.21
N ARG A 716 -20.37 -36.79 -54.07
CA ARG A 716 -20.46 -36.56 -55.52
C ARG A 716 -21.54 -35.55 -55.89
N ILE A 717 -22.69 -35.57 -55.22
CA ILE A 717 -23.76 -34.57 -55.40
C ILE A 717 -23.23 -33.17 -55.08
N LEU A 718 -22.53 -33.01 -53.96
CA LEU A 718 -21.95 -31.72 -53.57
C LEU A 718 -20.85 -31.25 -54.54
N ALA A 719 -20.02 -32.16 -55.03
CA ALA A 719 -18.97 -31.85 -56.02
C ALA A 719 -19.57 -31.39 -57.36
N ARG A 720 -20.62 -32.06 -57.84
CA ARG A 720 -21.38 -31.65 -59.04
C ARG A 720 -22.04 -30.29 -58.85
N PHE A 721 -22.63 -30.05 -57.67
CA PHE A 721 -23.20 -28.74 -57.33
C PHE A 721 -22.16 -27.62 -57.40
N ARG A 722 -20.96 -27.85 -56.84
CA ARG A 722 -19.86 -26.88 -56.94
C ARG A 722 -19.43 -26.62 -58.39
N ALA A 723 -19.30 -27.68 -59.19
CA ALA A 723 -18.93 -27.55 -60.59
C ALA A 723 -19.95 -26.68 -61.36
N ALA A 724 -21.25 -26.93 -61.15
CA ALA A 724 -22.32 -26.15 -61.77
C ALA A 724 -22.29 -24.66 -61.38
N LEU A 725 -21.96 -24.33 -60.12
CA LEU A 725 -21.81 -22.94 -59.69
C LEU A 725 -20.65 -22.23 -60.41
N VAL A 726 -19.50 -22.90 -60.56
CA VAL A 726 -18.31 -22.31 -61.23
C VAL A 726 -18.51 -22.20 -62.75
N GLU A 727 -19.18 -23.16 -63.36
CA GLU A 727 -19.51 -23.11 -64.80
C GLU A 727 -20.44 -21.93 -65.10
N SER A 728 -21.38 -21.59 -64.19
CA SER A 728 -22.28 -20.44 -64.35
C SER A 728 -21.66 -19.04 -64.17
N GLU A 729 -20.38 -18.95 -63.76
CA GLU A 729 -19.64 -17.68 -63.61
C GLU A 729 -18.71 -17.38 -64.81
N ASN A 730 -18.44 -18.39 -65.65
CA ASN A 730 -17.55 -18.29 -66.82
C ASN A 730 -18.31 -18.08 -68.15
N ASP A 731 -19.64 -18.06 -68.12
CA ASP A 731 -20.55 -17.56 -69.16
C ASP A 731 -21.03 -16.14 -68.80
#